data_AF-A0A4V2MBQ7-F1
#
_entry.id   AF-A0A4V2MBQ7-F1
#
_cell.length_a   1.000
_cell.length_b   1.000
_cell.length_c   1.000
_cell.angle_alpha   90.00
_cell.angle_beta   90.00
_cell.angle_gamma   90.00
#
_symmetry.space_group_name_H-M   'P 1'
#
loop_
_entity.id
_entity.type
_entity.pdbx_description
1 polymer ?
#
loop_
_entity_poly.entity_id
_entity_poly.type
_entity_poly.pdbx_seq_one_letter_code
_entity_poly.pdbx_strand_id
1 'polypeptide(L)'
;MADPIADELRGLAGTGLYRRNAFRVSGLVAGVDRRTARQVVQRVRAALEVGADVDLGPTASRDPDEIQAACDLILGDPRRRLVHEVFARWGNDLEACGCTEAAHQRHDTAIDLHAKAIHGELDQQQSQVELDKLWTIAGKTWTKVLASKEFGAHLASRVLELDDRQLTASAVEEIRSELPRTLIKPCIDLAVAATANGFRHRDHASRFPDANQLADRMLETAAAPLYAELEERRTSIGRRIQDEDPDPIVDEIERELLPRLTRLDSIVPAKRHRRTAELHDQIAILLNNCAVKLLDRGEVSDGRADEWLNRAAGLVIDPRDAALIQENRQMVRESAKAMADFRGQVFLLYTMRGSAAAKAMLRQVRREIDAPSVRAEIDRMLAEISAGNFRRERREPPRRPPSKPASRPGGSAPRSHNYYSEPRRPGGRRRGRVLLWLLVAAAIVFGVVRWGPFGQEVSVYQSKIADNAEPGTCLDKQADDWLDNATDLKGRDCDEPHWGEVLGYVQLTKVPAAYPGNDQAAALATFQCGEMLIQQGLKPAEYDINEVYAGAQYWNTGKDDNEYENYASCVLHRRDGQEISAGRKAKPDAPTTPKAVAMDLYADKIANNAPVGTCLQTKSGVDAKTIPKVAVVRCSVKHWAQVFGYPVLYKAGEKWPGDAAVYAKARHACSDTIPALPGYTTRVGWPGAEWWKDPKQTIYAFCLVHRVDGKQFTGGLG
;
A
#
# COMPACT_ATOMS: atom_id res chain seq x y z
N MET A 1 28.59 24.15 22.20
CA MET A 1 28.24 23.98 23.63
C MET A 1 26.75 23.73 23.69
N ALA A 2 26.30 22.82 24.55
CA ALA A 2 24.87 22.55 24.71
C ALA A 2 24.18 23.80 25.29
N ASP A 3 22.93 24.04 24.89
CA ASP A 3 22.19 25.23 25.29
C ASP A 3 21.50 24.97 26.65
N PRO A 4 21.90 25.64 27.74
CA PRO A 4 21.39 25.33 29.07
C PRO A 4 19.89 25.60 29.23
N ILE A 5 19.28 26.45 28.41
CA ILE A 5 17.83 26.69 28.43
C ILE A 5 17.11 25.47 27.84
N ALA A 6 17.44 25.09 26.60
CA ALA A 6 16.86 23.91 25.97
C ALA A 6 17.10 22.63 26.76
N ASP A 7 18.29 22.46 27.33
CA ASP A 7 18.63 21.27 28.15
C ASP A 7 17.80 21.22 29.44
N GLU A 8 17.64 22.35 30.14
CA GLU A 8 16.81 22.40 31.35
C GLU A 8 15.33 22.17 31.03
N LEU A 9 14.81 22.79 29.96
CA LEU A 9 13.44 22.58 29.50
C LEU A 9 13.17 21.11 29.21
N ARG A 10 14.08 20.44 28.50
CA ARG A 10 13.97 19.01 28.16
C ARG A 10 14.16 18.11 29.39
N GLY A 11 15.01 18.49 30.34
CA GLY A 11 15.21 17.76 31.60
C GLY A 11 13.98 17.80 32.52
N LEU A 12 13.29 18.94 32.55
CA LEU A 12 12.03 19.10 33.28
C LEU A 12 10.87 18.41 32.58
N ALA A 13 10.87 18.42 31.25
CA ALA A 13 9.80 17.90 30.41
C ALA A 13 9.42 16.44 30.79
N GLY A 14 8.12 16.22 31.02
CA GLY A 14 7.57 14.91 31.36
C GLY A 14 6.54 14.97 32.49
N THR A 15 6.09 13.81 32.96
CA THR A 15 5.04 13.74 34.00
C THR A 15 5.46 14.37 35.34
N GLY A 16 6.75 14.60 35.56
CA GLY A 16 7.29 15.34 36.71
C GLY A 16 7.39 16.85 36.52
N LEU A 17 6.92 17.44 35.41
CA LEU A 17 7.14 18.85 35.03
C LEU A 17 6.89 19.85 36.17
N TYR A 18 5.72 19.76 36.80
CA TYR A 18 5.34 20.67 37.88
C TYR A 18 5.81 20.19 39.25
N ARG A 19 5.96 18.87 39.44
CA ARG A 19 6.36 18.29 40.74
C ARG A 19 7.83 18.58 41.06
N ARG A 20 8.69 18.55 40.05
CA ARG A 20 10.14 18.81 40.15
C ARG A 20 10.52 20.28 39.91
N ASN A 21 9.53 21.16 39.77
CA ASN A 21 9.79 22.58 39.60
C ASN A 21 10.43 23.15 40.89
N ALA A 22 11.55 23.85 40.75
CA ALA A 22 12.35 24.31 41.87
C ALA A 22 11.58 25.26 42.80
N PHE A 23 10.75 26.15 42.26
CA PHE A 23 9.93 27.08 43.05
C PHE A 23 8.84 26.35 43.84
N ARG A 24 8.24 25.31 43.24
CA ARG A 24 7.32 24.43 43.98
C ARG A 24 8.05 23.70 45.10
N VAL A 25 9.18 23.07 44.80
CA VAL A 25 9.95 22.27 45.76
C VAL A 25 10.43 23.12 46.94
N SER A 26 10.90 24.35 46.68
CA SER A 26 11.43 25.25 47.71
C SER A 26 10.38 26.14 48.38
N GLY A 27 9.11 26.11 47.93
CA GLY A 27 8.05 27.02 48.40
C GLY A 27 8.26 28.51 48.06
N LEU A 28 9.15 28.82 47.12
CA LEU A 28 9.43 30.21 46.72
C LEU A 28 8.44 30.67 45.63
N VAL A 29 8.15 31.97 45.61
CA VAL A 29 7.39 32.59 44.51
C VAL A 29 8.30 32.88 43.31
N ALA A 30 7.79 32.75 42.08
CA ALA A 30 8.58 32.89 40.86
C ALA A 30 9.32 34.24 40.75
N GLY A 31 8.65 35.33 41.14
CA GLY A 31 9.18 36.70 41.06
C GLY A 31 10.20 37.09 42.13
N VAL A 32 10.57 36.19 43.05
CA VAL A 32 11.43 36.54 44.21
C VAL A 32 12.79 37.10 43.76
N ASP A 33 13.22 38.26 44.27
CA ASP A 33 14.52 38.80 43.93
C ASP A 33 15.68 37.92 44.47
N ARG A 34 16.89 38.07 43.93
CA ARG A 34 18.05 37.23 44.29
C ARG A 34 18.45 37.37 45.76
N ARG A 35 18.27 38.54 46.38
CA ARG A 35 18.60 38.79 47.78
C ARG A 35 17.60 38.09 48.69
N THR A 36 16.31 38.24 48.42
CA THR A 36 15.24 37.58 49.16
C THR A 36 15.33 36.07 49.03
N ALA A 37 15.60 35.56 47.82
CA ALA A 37 15.86 34.14 47.59
C ALA A 37 17.01 33.65 48.48
N ARG A 38 18.17 34.33 48.50
CA ARG A 38 19.31 33.95 49.35
C ARG A 38 18.95 33.92 50.84
N GLN A 39 18.19 34.90 51.32
CA GLN A 39 17.77 34.95 52.73
C GLN A 39 16.86 33.78 53.11
N VAL A 40 15.90 33.43 52.24
CA VAL A 40 15.03 32.27 52.46
C VAL A 40 15.83 30.97 52.38
N VAL A 41 16.70 30.82 51.38
CA VAL A 41 17.57 29.64 51.25
C VAL A 41 18.49 29.46 52.47
N GLN A 42 19.09 30.53 52.98
CA GLN A 42 19.92 30.48 54.20
C GLN A 42 19.10 30.03 55.42
N ARG A 43 17.87 30.53 55.56
CA ARG A 43 16.97 30.12 56.64
C ARG A 43 16.59 28.65 56.53
N VAL A 44 16.26 28.19 55.32
CA VAL A 44 15.92 26.79 55.04
C VAL A 44 17.11 25.88 55.33
N ARG A 45 18.32 26.22 54.85
CA ARG A 45 19.55 25.48 55.15
C ARG A 45 19.81 25.36 56.66
N ALA A 46 19.77 26.48 57.37
CA ALA A 46 20.01 26.50 58.81
C ALA A 46 18.98 25.62 59.57
N ALA A 47 17.72 25.61 59.13
CA ALA A 47 16.70 24.76 59.73
C ALA A 47 16.88 23.27 59.40
N LEU A 48 17.25 22.94 58.16
CA LEU A 48 17.56 21.57 57.74
C LEU A 48 18.79 21.00 58.46
N GLU A 49 19.84 21.82 58.68
CA GLU A 49 21.06 21.43 59.42
C GLU A 49 20.79 21.03 60.88
N VAL A 50 19.76 21.63 61.51
CA VAL A 50 19.37 21.33 62.89
C VAL A 50 18.20 20.33 62.99
N GLY A 51 17.75 19.78 61.86
CA GLY A 51 16.62 18.85 61.80
C GLY A 51 15.26 19.48 62.14
N ALA A 52 15.12 20.80 62.03
CA ALA A 52 13.86 21.49 62.25
C ALA A 52 12.97 21.40 61.01
N ASP A 53 11.68 21.12 61.22
CA ASP A 53 10.68 21.14 60.15
C ASP A 53 10.43 22.59 59.70
N VAL A 54 10.51 22.83 58.39
CA VAL A 54 10.24 24.14 57.80
C VAL A 54 8.93 24.04 57.04
N ASP A 55 7.91 24.77 57.50
CA ASP A 55 6.67 24.90 56.75
C ASP A 55 6.90 25.75 55.50
N LEU A 56 7.23 25.07 54.40
CA LEU A 56 7.36 25.63 53.05
C LEU A 56 6.03 25.60 52.26
N GLY A 57 4.92 25.31 52.96
CA GLY A 57 3.61 25.16 52.39
C GLY A 57 3.28 23.71 51.97
N PRO A 58 1.99 23.43 51.71
CA PRO A 58 1.47 22.07 51.57
C PRO A 58 1.95 21.33 50.31
N THR A 59 2.54 22.03 49.34
CA THR A 59 2.97 21.46 48.04
C THR A 59 4.48 21.34 47.88
N ALA A 60 5.26 21.83 48.85
CA ALA A 60 6.72 21.78 48.85
C ALA A 60 7.23 20.37 49.15
N SER A 61 8.48 20.09 48.74
CA SER A 61 9.12 18.83 49.14
C SER A 61 9.41 18.86 50.64
N ARG A 62 9.44 17.68 51.26
CA ARG A 62 9.91 17.48 52.64
C ARG A 62 11.30 16.86 52.69
N ASP A 63 11.87 16.53 51.52
CA ASP A 63 13.20 15.98 51.42
C ASP A 63 14.24 17.11 51.46
N PRO A 64 15.11 17.17 52.49
CA PRO A 64 16.15 18.18 52.62
C PRO A 64 17.05 18.30 51.39
N ASP A 65 17.39 17.17 50.76
CA ASP A 65 18.33 17.14 49.62
C ASP A 65 17.67 17.71 48.36
N GLU A 66 16.38 17.42 48.12
CA GLU A 66 15.61 17.99 47.02
C GLU A 66 15.43 19.50 47.19
N ILE A 67 15.10 19.95 48.41
CA ILE A 67 14.96 21.38 48.73
C ILE A 67 16.28 22.09 48.47
N GLN A 68 17.39 21.55 48.97
CA GLN A 68 18.72 22.10 48.81
C GLN A 68 19.10 22.22 47.31
N ALA A 69 18.88 21.17 46.53
CA ALA A 69 19.14 21.18 45.09
C ALA A 69 18.28 22.22 44.33
N ALA A 70 17.00 22.37 44.71
CA ALA A 70 16.12 23.39 44.13
C ALA A 70 16.61 24.81 44.46
N CYS A 71 17.04 25.05 45.70
CA CYS A 71 17.61 26.31 46.13
C CYS A 71 18.92 26.64 45.39
N ASP A 72 19.81 25.67 45.23
CA ASP A 72 21.05 25.82 44.45
C ASP A 72 20.77 26.15 42.99
N LEU A 73 19.74 25.53 42.39
CA LEU A 73 19.30 25.85 41.03
C LEU A 73 18.81 27.30 40.91
N ILE A 74 17.95 27.74 41.83
CA ILE A 74 17.38 29.11 41.82
C ILE A 74 18.48 30.17 42.01
N LEU A 75 19.51 29.89 42.82
CA LEU A 75 20.60 30.85 43.08
C LEU A 75 21.76 30.78 42.08
N GLY A 76 21.87 29.65 41.37
CA GLY A 76 22.94 29.31 40.44
C GLY A 76 22.79 29.99 39.07
N ASP A 77 22.47 29.22 38.04
CA ASP A 77 22.38 29.70 36.65
C ASP A 77 21.04 30.39 36.41
N PRO A 78 21.03 31.71 36.12
CA PRO A 78 19.80 32.47 35.96
C PRO A 78 18.99 32.07 34.72
N ARG A 79 19.62 31.43 33.71
CA ARG A 79 18.92 30.86 32.55
C ARG A 79 18.05 29.67 32.95
N ARG A 80 18.62 28.77 33.75
CA ARG A 80 17.88 27.60 34.29
C ARG A 80 16.79 28.06 35.25
N ARG A 81 17.08 29.04 36.10
CA ARG A 81 16.08 29.67 36.97
C ARG A 81 14.88 30.21 36.17
N LEU A 82 15.12 30.97 35.09
CA LEU A 82 14.06 31.54 34.26
C LEU A 82 13.15 30.46 33.66
N VAL A 83 13.71 29.31 33.26
CA VAL A 83 12.93 28.15 32.81
C VAL A 83 11.97 27.65 33.89
N HIS A 84 12.41 27.58 35.14
CA HIS A 84 11.54 27.18 36.26
C HIS A 84 10.48 28.24 36.59
N GLU A 85 10.76 29.53 36.39
CA GLU A 85 9.77 30.61 36.57
C GLU A 85 8.59 30.48 35.59
N VAL A 86 8.82 29.97 34.37
CA VAL A 86 7.77 29.72 33.36
C VAL A 86 6.76 28.66 33.80
N PHE A 87 7.15 27.72 34.67
CA PHE A 87 6.25 26.67 35.16
C PHE A 87 5.85 26.84 36.63
N ALA A 88 6.15 28.02 37.21
CA ALA A 88 5.75 28.41 38.55
C ALA A 88 4.66 29.48 38.48
N ARG A 89 3.88 29.61 39.57
CA ARG A 89 2.86 30.67 39.63
C ARG A 89 3.53 32.03 39.72
N TRP A 90 3.09 32.97 38.89
CA TRP A 90 3.58 34.35 38.90
C TRP A 90 2.92 35.17 40.00
N GLY A 91 1.70 34.82 40.40
CA GLY A 91 0.97 35.54 41.44
C GLY A 91 0.51 36.94 41.00
N ASN A 92 0.20 37.79 41.97
CA ASN A 92 -0.49 39.07 41.73
C ASN A 92 0.42 40.30 41.81
N ASP A 93 1.74 40.10 41.87
CA ASP A 93 2.69 41.22 41.87
C ASP A 93 2.90 41.71 40.42
N LEU A 94 2.29 42.84 40.09
CA LEU A 94 2.26 43.41 38.75
C LEU A 94 3.21 44.61 38.59
N GLU A 95 3.70 45.18 39.68
CA GLU A 95 4.38 46.49 39.67
C GLU A 95 5.71 46.45 38.91
N ALA A 96 6.40 45.30 38.92
CA ALA A 96 7.70 45.15 38.27
C ALA A 96 7.63 44.88 36.75
N CYS A 97 6.61 44.15 36.29
CA CYS A 97 6.59 43.59 34.93
C CYS A 97 5.68 44.30 33.93
N GLY A 98 4.85 45.25 34.37
CA GLY A 98 3.92 45.99 33.49
C GLY A 98 2.83 45.13 32.84
N CYS A 99 2.64 43.89 33.33
CA CYS A 99 1.62 42.98 32.84
C CYS A 99 0.25 43.29 33.45
N THR A 100 -0.81 42.85 32.77
CA THR A 100 -2.16 42.90 33.34
C THR A 100 -2.39 41.73 34.29
N GLU A 101 -3.21 41.92 35.32
CA GLU A 101 -3.62 40.84 36.24
C GLU A 101 -4.18 39.64 35.48
N ALA A 102 -4.97 39.89 34.44
CA ALA A 102 -5.56 38.87 33.59
C ALA A 102 -4.51 38.01 32.85
N ALA A 103 -3.32 38.54 32.56
CA ALA A 103 -2.23 37.78 31.95
C ALA A 103 -1.64 36.76 32.95
N HIS A 104 -1.33 37.21 34.18
CA HIS A 104 -0.83 36.35 35.26
C HIS A 104 -1.84 35.28 35.64
N GLN A 105 -3.11 35.67 35.87
CA GLN A 105 -4.18 34.72 36.21
C GLN A 105 -4.35 33.64 35.13
N ARG A 106 -4.25 34.01 33.85
CA ARG A 106 -4.37 33.05 32.74
C ARG A 106 -3.19 32.08 32.69
N HIS A 107 -1.97 32.58 32.90
CA HIS A 107 -0.77 31.76 33.01
C HIS A 107 -0.87 30.76 34.16
N ASP A 108 -1.18 31.26 35.36
CA ASP A 108 -1.28 30.43 36.57
C ASP A 108 -2.43 29.41 36.45
N THR A 109 -3.54 29.77 35.81
CA THR A 109 -4.63 28.84 35.49
C THR A 109 -4.16 27.74 34.53
N ALA A 110 -3.33 28.07 33.52
CA ALA A 110 -2.79 27.08 32.59
C ALA A 110 -1.88 26.06 33.31
N ILE A 111 -1.05 26.54 34.25
CA ILE A 111 -0.23 25.70 35.14
C ILE A 111 -1.12 24.79 35.98
N ASP A 112 -2.09 25.36 36.71
CA ASP A 112 -2.94 24.61 37.63
C ASP A 112 -3.75 23.52 36.91
N LEU A 113 -4.32 23.83 35.74
CA LEU A 113 -5.08 22.87 34.94
C LEU A 113 -4.19 21.75 34.39
N HIS A 114 -3.03 22.09 33.85
CA HIS A 114 -2.11 21.11 33.27
C HIS A 114 -1.51 20.21 34.37
N ALA A 115 -1.13 20.79 35.50
CA ALA A 115 -0.69 20.04 36.67
C ALA A 115 -1.79 19.09 37.16
N LYS A 116 -3.03 19.57 37.34
CA LYS A 116 -4.15 18.72 37.76
C LYS A 116 -4.41 17.58 36.80
N ALA A 117 -4.34 17.82 35.48
CA ALA A 117 -4.48 16.77 34.48
C ALA A 117 -3.39 15.71 34.63
N ILE A 118 -2.11 16.10 34.73
CA ILE A 118 -0.99 15.16 34.89
C ILE A 118 -1.13 14.33 36.19
N HIS A 119 -1.38 14.97 37.33
CA HIS A 119 -1.51 14.25 38.61
C HIS A 119 -2.72 13.31 38.60
N GLY A 120 -3.86 13.75 38.05
CA GLY A 120 -5.05 12.90 37.94
C GLY A 120 -4.82 11.63 37.13
N GLU A 121 -3.98 11.68 36.09
CA GLU A 121 -3.59 10.49 35.31
C GLU A 121 -2.65 9.56 36.09
N LEU A 122 -1.75 10.11 36.91
CA LEU A 122 -0.81 9.32 37.72
C LEU A 122 -1.49 8.67 38.94
N ASP A 123 -2.37 9.40 39.62
CA ASP A 123 -3.01 8.97 40.86
C ASP A 123 -4.31 8.17 40.62
N GLN A 124 -4.82 8.16 39.38
CA GLN A 124 -6.05 7.46 38.96
C GLN A 124 -7.31 7.81 39.78
N GLN A 125 -7.33 9.00 40.41
CA GLN A 125 -8.42 9.41 41.31
C GLN A 125 -9.64 10.00 40.58
N GLN A 126 -9.48 10.39 39.32
CA GLN A 126 -10.50 11.11 38.54
C GLN A 126 -11.05 10.25 37.41
N SER A 127 -12.30 10.52 37.00
CA SER A 127 -12.86 9.84 35.85
C SER A 127 -12.18 10.26 34.55
N GLN A 128 -12.12 9.36 33.56
CA GLN A 128 -11.51 9.66 32.26
C GLN A 128 -12.15 10.89 31.58
N VAL A 129 -13.47 11.06 31.71
CA VAL A 129 -14.20 12.20 31.14
C VAL A 129 -13.76 13.53 31.76
N GLU A 130 -13.48 13.56 33.06
CA GLU A 130 -12.98 14.75 33.74
C GLU A 130 -11.54 15.06 33.34
N LEU A 131 -10.69 14.02 33.26
CA LEU A 131 -9.30 14.15 32.80
C LEU A 131 -9.24 14.71 31.37
N ASP A 132 -10.08 14.21 30.47
CA ASP A 132 -10.14 14.71 29.08
C ASP A 132 -10.58 16.18 29.00
N LYS A 133 -11.48 16.60 29.88
CA LYS A 133 -11.86 18.02 30.00
C LYS A 133 -10.67 18.84 30.51
N LEU A 134 -9.96 18.39 31.54
CA LEU A 134 -8.79 19.09 32.08
C LEU A 134 -7.70 19.26 31.02
N TRP A 135 -7.33 18.20 30.30
CA TRP A 135 -6.37 18.27 29.19
C TRP A 135 -6.79 19.26 28.11
N THR A 136 -8.06 19.22 27.72
CA THR A 136 -8.59 20.12 26.68
C THR A 136 -8.56 21.58 27.11
N ILE A 137 -8.94 21.89 28.36
CA ILE A 137 -8.92 23.27 28.87
C ILE A 137 -7.48 23.73 29.09
N ALA A 138 -6.58 22.87 29.59
CA ALA A 138 -5.16 23.16 29.75
C ALA A 138 -4.51 23.56 28.42
N GLY A 139 -4.65 22.74 27.38
CA GLY A 139 -4.12 23.03 26.04
C GLY A 139 -4.65 24.35 25.48
N LYS A 140 -5.96 24.59 25.56
CA LYS A 140 -6.58 25.86 25.12
C LYS A 140 -6.06 27.07 25.90
N THR A 141 -5.81 26.92 27.19
CA THR A 141 -5.33 28.03 28.03
C THR A 141 -3.87 28.33 27.71
N TRP A 142 -3.02 27.31 27.56
CA TRP A 142 -1.63 27.46 27.09
C TRP A 142 -1.54 28.11 25.71
N THR A 143 -2.41 27.73 24.76
CA THR A 143 -2.47 28.41 23.45
C THR A 143 -2.72 29.91 23.58
N LYS A 144 -3.64 30.32 24.48
CA LYS A 144 -3.91 31.75 24.72
C LYS A 144 -2.73 32.45 25.40
N VAL A 145 -2.02 31.77 26.31
CA VAL A 145 -0.83 32.31 26.98
C VAL A 145 0.28 32.55 25.96
N LEU A 146 0.62 31.57 25.12
CA LEU A 146 1.74 31.70 24.17
C LEU A 146 1.45 32.69 23.02
N ALA A 147 0.18 32.83 22.62
CA ALA A 147 -0.26 33.79 21.61
C ALA A 147 -0.28 35.25 22.11
N SER A 148 -0.29 35.46 23.42
CA SER A 148 -0.30 36.78 24.04
C SER A 148 1.09 37.42 23.99
N LYS A 149 1.14 38.72 23.70
CA LYS A 149 2.40 39.49 23.68
C LYS A 149 2.93 39.69 25.10
N GLU A 150 2.03 39.75 26.06
CA GLU A 150 2.29 39.92 27.49
C GLU A 150 3.14 38.77 28.06
N PHE A 151 2.99 37.54 27.55
CA PHE A 151 3.86 36.43 27.97
C PHE A 151 5.33 36.69 27.64
N GLY A 152 5.62 37.14 26.41
CA GLY A 152 6.99 37.48 26.00
C GLY A 152 7.52 38.71 26.72
N ALA A 153 6.66 39.72 26.90
CA ALA A 153 7.01 40.94 27.64
C ALA A 153 7.34 40.66 29.12
N HIS A 154 6.59 39.76 29.78
CA HIS A 154 6.86 39.33 31.15
C HIS A 154 8.25 38.70 31.25
N LEU A 155 8.57 37.72 30.40
CA LEU A 155 9.90 37.08 30.42
C LEU A 155 11.03 38.07 30.10
N ALA A 156 10.80 39.04 29.22
CA ALA A 156 11.76 40.10 28.94
C ALA A 156 12.00 41.03 30.14
N SER A 157 10.95 41.40 30.89
CA SER A 157 11.12 42.18 32.13
C SER A 157 11.89 41.37 33.17
N ARG A 158 11.60 40.07 33.31
CA ARG A 158 12.35 39.17 34.21
C ARG A 158 13.83 39.06 33.84
N VAL A 159 14.17 39.02 32.56
CA VAL A 159 15.56 39.06 32.10
C VAL A 159 16.26 40.36 32.55
N LEU A 160 15.58 41.51 32.44
CA LEU A 160 16.12 42.80 32.89
C LEU A 160 16.27 42.87 34.41
N GLU A 161 15.29 42.35 35.17
CA GLU A 161 15.30 42.35 36.63
C GLU A 161 16.35 41.42 37.23
N LEU A 162 16.65 40.30 36.58
CA LEU A 162 17.71 39.38 37.00
C LEU A 162 19.12 39.95 36.72
N ASP A 163 19.22 40.90 35.77
CA ASP A 163 20.44 41.66 35.41
C ASP A 163 21.71 40.79 35.33
N ASP A 164 21.63 39.69 34.58
CA ASP A 164 22.77 38.80 34.37
C ASP A 164 23.20 38.77 32.89
N ARG A 165 24.50 38.95 32.65
CA ARG A 165 25.12 38.94 31.31
C ARG A 165 24.84 37.67 30.49
N GLN A 166 24.45 36.56 31.12
CA GLN A 166 24.10 35.31 30.46
C GLN A 166 22.66 35.28 29.94
N LEU A 167 21.79 36.17 30.43
CA LEU A 167 20.40 36.31 30.01
C LEU A 167 20.28 37.49 29.04
N THR A 168 20.01 37.19 27.78
CA THR A 168 19.75 38.19 26.74
C THR A 168 18.33 38.02 26.19
N ALA A 169 17.89 38.92 25.31
CA ALA A 169 16.61 38.79 24.63
C ALA A 169 16.47 37.45 23.86
N SER A 170 17.58 36.84 23.41
CA SER A 170 17.52 35.53 22.73
C SER A 170 17.09 34.39 23.66
N ALA A 171 17.29 34.51 24.98
CA ALA A 171 16.83 33.52 25.96
C ALA A 171 15.30 33.39 25.95
N VAL A 172 14.59 34.52 25.79
CA VAL A 172 13.11 34.52 25.72
C VAL A 172 12.62 33.81 24.47
N GLU A 173 13.25 34.08 23.32
CA GLU A 173 12.91 33.42 22.05
C GLU A 173 13.20 31.92 22.09
N GLU A 174 14.31 31.52 22.70
CA GLU A 174 14.66 30.11 22.87
C GLU A 174 13.63 29.38 23.75
N ILE A 175 13.28 29.96 24.91
CA ILE A 175 12.21 29.43 25.78
C ILE A 175 10.91 29.28 24.99
N ARG A 176 10.49 30.31 24.25
CA ARG A 176 9.28 30.28 23.42
C ARG A 176 9.32 29.15 22.38
N SER A 177 10.47 28.93 21.77
CA SER A 177 10.64 27.89 20.73
C SER A 177 10.60 26.45 21.28
N GLU A 178 11.10 26.22 22.50
CA GLU A 178 11.14 24.89 23.13
C GLU A 178 9.91 24.60 24.02
N LEU A 179 9.10 25.61 24.33
CA LEU A 179 7.90 25.47 25.16
C LEU A 179 6.88 24.46 24.63
N PRO A 180 6.49 24.47 23.34
CA PRO A 180 5.58 23.46 22.80
C PRO A 180 6.04 22.02 23.05
N ARG A 181 7.35 21.74 22.88
CA ARG A 181 7.95 20.42 23.16
C ARG A 181 7.79 20.05 24.63
N THR A 182 8.12 20.99 25.52
CA THR A 182 8.10 20.78 26.97
C THR A 182 6.69 20.53 27.49
N LEU A 183 5.71 21.28 26.98
CA LEU A 183 4.31 21.18 27.36
C LEU A 183 3.67 19.85 26.94
N ILE A 184 4.03 19.28 25.80
CA ILE A 184 3.41 18.03 25.33
C ILE A 184 4.10 16.78 25.83
N LYS A 185 5.36 16.86 26.28
CA LYS A 185 6.12 15.70 26.77
C LYS A 185 5.39 14.87 27.85
N PRO A 186 4.65 15.45 28.82
CA PRO A 186 3.84 14.65 29.74
C PRO A 186 2.81 13.75 29.04
N CYS A 187 2.13 14.26 27.99
CA CYS A 187 1.21 13.46 27.18
C CYS A 187 1.94 12.35 26.43
N ILE A 188 3.12 12.63 25.88
CA ILE A 188 3.96 11.63 25.19
C ILE A 188 4.33 10.50 26.16
N ASP A 189 4.78 10.84 27.36
CA ASP A 189 5.19 9.87 28.38
C ASP A 189 4.02 9.00 28.85
N LEU A 190 2.86 9.62 29.08
CA LEU A 190 1.63 8.90 29.43
C LEU A 190 1.16 8.00 28.28
N ALA A 191 1.24 8.46 27.04
CA ALA A 191 0.87 7.66 25.86
C ALA A 191 1.73 6.40 25.76
N VAL A 192 3.04 6.53 25.97
CA VAL A 192 3.98 5.39 25.91
C VAL A 192 3.84 4.48 27.11
N ALA A 193 3.63 5.01 28.32
CA ALA A 193 3.43 4.21 29.52
C ALA A 193 2.10 3.42 29.50
N ALA A 194 1.09 3.93 28.79
CA ALA A 194 -0.21 3.29 28.71
C ALA A 194 -0.14 1.89 28.07
N THR A 195 -0.74 0.91 28.74
CA THR A 195 -0.94 -0.45 28.21
C THR A 195 -2.16 -0.52 27.28
N ALA A 196 -3.13 0.38 27.49
CA ALA A 196 -4.31 0.59 26.65
C ALA A 196 -4.61 2.10 26.53
N ASN A 197 -5.24 2.51 25.43
CA ASN A 197 -5.71 3.88 25.19
C ASN A 197 -4.62 4.96 25.02
N GLY A 198 -3.43 4.61 24.54
CA GLY A 198 -2.38 5.60 24.20
C GLY A 198 -2.85 6.70 23.24
N PHE A 199 -3.85 6.39 22.41
CA PHE A 199 -4.46 7.33 21.46
C PHE A 199 -5.05 8.57 22.12
N ARG A 200 -5.54 8.46 23.36
CA ARG A 200 -6.17 9.56 24.10
C ARG A 200 -5.13 10.64 24.44
N HIS A 201 -3.99 10.23 24.96
CA HIS A 201 -2.90 11.14 25.29
C HIS A 201 -2.24 11.73 24.04
N ARG A 202 -2.15 10.96 22.96
CA ARG A 202 -1.76 11.50 21.65
C ARG A 202 -2.68 12.62 21.19
N ASP A 203 -4.00 12.38 21.24
CA ASP A 203 -4.98 13.37 20.81
C ASP A 203 -4.85 14.66 21.64
N HIS A 204 -4.68 14.52 22.97
CA HIS A 204 -4.39 15.66 23.85
C HIS A 204 -3.10 16.39 23.49
N ALA A 205 -1.99 15.68 23.22
CA ALA A 205 -0.72 16.28 22.79
C ALA A 205 -0.89 17.15 21.53
N SER A 206 -1.73 16.73 20.59
CA SER A 206 -1.96 17.46 19.33
C SER A 206 -2.73 18.78 19.50
N ARG A 207 -3.39 19.00 20.65
CA ARG A 207 -4.22 20.17 20.95
C ARG A 207 -3.46 21.32 21.60
N PHE A 208 -2.18 21.11 21.92
CA PHE A 208 -1.28 22.15 22.41
C PHE A 208 -0.77 23.03 21.26
N PRO A 209 -0.36 24.28 21.54
CA PRO A 209 0.05 25.24 20.52
C PRO A 209 1.22 24.72 19.68
N ASP A 210 1.08 24.82 18.35
CA ASP A 210 2.06 24.41 17.35
C ASP A 210 2.60 22.96 17.50
N ALA A 211 1.83 22.10 18.17
CA ALA A 211 2.32 20.80 18.63
C ALA A 211 1.98 19.61 17.72
N ASN A 212 1.04 19.71 16.77
CA ASN A 212 0.55 18.53 16.03
C ASN A 212 1.66 17.73 15.32
N GLN A 213 2.48 18.39 14.49
CA GLN A 213 3.60 17.72 13.80
C GLN A 213 4.72 17.34 14.77
N LEU A 214 4.93 18.14 15.82
CA LEU A 214 5.95 17.87 16.82
C LEU A 214 5.60 16.64 17.66
N ALA A 215 4.33 16.50 18.05
CA ALA A 215 3.79 15.37 18.80
C ALA A 215 3.99 14.07 18.01
N ASP A 216 3.63 14.02 16.72
CA ASP A 216 3.85 12.82 15.89
C ASP A 216 5.33 12.40 15.87
N ARG A 217 6.27 13.34 15.68
CA ARG A 217 7.72 13.03 15.71
C ARG A 217 8.20 12.55 17.07
N MET A 218 7.71 13.16 18.15
CA MET A 218 8.07 12.77 19.51
C MET A 218 7.50 11.41 19.89
N LEU A 219 6.26 11.10 19.48
CA LEU A 219 5.65 9.79 19.67
C LEU A 219 6.42 8.70 18.92
N GLU A 220 6.82 8.96 17.67
CA GLU A 220 7.62 8.02 16.89
C GLU A 220 8.99 7.76 17.53
N THR A 221 9.65 8.81 18.03
CA THR A 221 10.92 8.69 18.75
C THR A 221 10.73 7.91 20.06
N ALA A 222 9.68 8.22 20.82
CA ALA A 222 9.41 7.58 22.11
C ALA A 222 8.94 6.11 21.95
N ALA A 223 8.34 5.77 20.81
CA ALA A 223 7.95 4.40 20.45
C ALA A 223 9.12 3.55 19.91
N ALA A 224 10.31 4.11 19.71
CA ALA A 224 11.47 3.39 19.16
C ALA A 224 11.79 2.06 19.89
N PRO A 225 11.73 1.97 21.23
CA PRO A 225 11.93 0.69 21.92
C PRO A 225 10.88 -0.37 21.57
N LEU A 226 9.60 0.04 21.41
CA LEU A 226 8.52 -0.87 21.02
C LEU A 226 8.70 -1.37 19.58
N TYR A 227 9.15 -0.50 18.67
CA TYR A 227 9.52 -0.92 17.33
C TYR A 227 10.64 -1.96 17.34
N ALA A 228 11.71 -1.71 18.10
CA ALA A 228 12.85 -2.61 18.18
C ALA A 228 12.44 -3.99 18.73
N GLU A 229 11.65 -4.03 19.81
CA GLU A 229 11.15 -5.28 20.40
C GLU A 229 10.26 -6.07 19.41
N LEU A 230 9.34 -5.38 18.71
CA LEU A 230 8.48 -6.01 17.70
C LEU A 230 9.29 -6.56 16.52
N GLU A 231 10.26 -5.80 16.01
CA GLU A 231 11.11 -6.21 14.89
C GLU A 231 12.01 -7.40 15.26
N GLU A 232 12.61 -7.38 16.46
CA GLU A 232 13.42 -8.47 16.98
C GLU A 232 12.57 -9.75 17.11
N ARG A 233 11.40 -9.65 17.75
CA ARG A 233 10.55 -10.81 17.99
C ARG A 233 9.95 -11.37 16.71
N ARG A 234 9.48 -10.51 15.80
CA ARG A 234 9.06 -10.89 14.45
C ARG A 234 10.17 -11.61 13.69
N THR A 235 11.40 -11.12 13.77
CA THR A 235 12.55 -11.77 13.11
C THR A 235 12.83 -13.15 13.69
N SER A 236 12.77 -13.29 15.02
CA SER A 236 12.94 -14.58 15.71
C SER A 236 11.88 -15.60 15.24
N ILE A 237 10.61 -15.21 15.25
CA ILE A 237 9.50 -16.03 14.77
C ILE A 237 9.67 -16.41 13.29
N GLY A 238 10.01 -15.43 12.44
CA GLY A 238 10.19 -15.65 11.00
C GLY A 238 11.22 -16.74 10.65
N ARG A 239 12.28 -16.91 11.47
CA ARG A 239 13.27 -17.99 11.28
C ARG A 239 12.71 -19.36 11.65
N ARG A 240 11.86 -19.44 12.67
CA ARG A 240 11.32 -20.69 13.22
C ARG A 240 10.19 -21.29 12.38
N ILE A 241 9.48 -20.46 11.59
CA ILE A 241 8.35 -20.91 10.74
C ILE A 241 8.72 -22.07 9.80
N GLN A 242 9.96 -22.17 9.33
CA GLN A 242 10.34 -23.28 8.44
C GLN A 242 10.50 -24.61 9.18
N ASP A 243 10.98 -24.58 10.42
CA ASP A 243 11.43 -25.78 11.14
C ASP A 243 10.44 -26.25 12.21
N GLU A 244 9.65 -25.35 12.80
CA GLU A 244 8.76 -25.66 13.93
C GLU A 244 7.30 -25.86 13.52
N ASP A 245 6.49 -26.38 14.44
CA ASP A 245 5.05 -26.49 14.26
C ASP A 245 4.37 -25.09 14.20
N PRO A 246 3.46 -24.79 13.25
CA PRO A 246 2.78 -23.50 13.19
C PRO A 246 1.98 -23.14 14.45
N ASP A 247 1.40 -24.10 15.18
CA ASP A 247 0.55 -23.81 16.34
C ASP A 247 1.24 -23.00 17.45
N PRO A 248 2.37 -23.45 18.04
CA PRO A 248 3.06 -22.68 19.06
C PRO A 248 3.55 -21.32 18.55
N ILE A 249 3.84 -21.21 17.24
CA ILE A 249 4.22 -19.93 16.63
C ILE A 249 3.03 -18.97 16.57
N VAL A 250 1.87 -19.44 16.12
CA VAL A 250 0.68 -18.59 16.05
C VAL A 250 0.23 -18.18 17.45
N ASP A 251 0.26 -19.09 18.42
CA ASP A 251 0.01 -18.79 19.83
C ASP A 251 0.93 -17.68 20.34
N GLU A 252 2.21 -17.70 19.99
CA GLU A 252 3.17 -16.67 20.34
C GLU A 252 2.88 -15.34 19.62
N ILE A 253 2.54 -15.37 18.32
CA ILE A 253 2.12 -14.18 17.58
C ILE A 253 0.91 -13.53 18.27
N GLU A 254 -0.10 -14.32 18.64
CA GLU A 254 -1.34 -13.84 19.22
C GLU A 254 -1.18 -13.32 20.65
N ARG A 255 -0.40 -14.01 21.48
CA ARG A 255 -0.19 -13.60 22.88
C ARG A 255 0.81 -12.47 23.02
N GLU A 256 1.78 -12.36 22.12
CA GLU A 256 2.91 -11.45 22.31
C GLU A 256 3.01 -10.34 21.27
N LEU A 257 2.92 -10.64 19.97
CA LEU A 257 3.08 -9.63 18.91
C LEU A 257 1.82 -8.78 18.73
N LEU A 258 0.64 -9.39 18.64
CA LEU A 258 -0.59 -8.64 18.36
C LEU A 258 -0.96 -7.61 19.44
N PRO A 259 -0.82 -7.90 20.76
CA PRO A 259 -1.08 -6.90 21.79
C PRO A 259 -0.08 -5.74 21.73
N ARG A 260 1.20 -6.02 21.44
CA ARG A 260 2.23 -4.98 21.28
C ARG A 260 2.02 -4.14 20.02
N LEU A 261 1.62 -4.75 18.91
CA LEU A 261 1.24 -4.04 17.70
C LEU A 261 0.02 -3.14 17.95
N THR A 262 -0.98 -3.64 18.69
CA THR A 262 -2.16 -2.85 19.07
C THR A 262 -1.77 -1.66 19.95
N ARG A 263 -0.86 -1.85 20.91
CA ARG A 263 -0.30 -0.76 21.73
C ARG A 263 0.44 0.25 20.86
N LEU A 264 1.31 -0.22 19.96
CA LEU A 264 2.04 0.63 19.02
C LEU A 264 1.08 1.44 18.14
N ASP A 265 0.08 0.81 17.52
CA ASP A 265 -0.90 1.46 16.66
C ASP A 265 -1.75 2.51 17.42
N SER A 266 -2.00 2.28 18.71
CA SER A 266 -2.68 3.27 19.56
C SER A 266 -1.85 4.56 19.75
N ILE A 267 -0.53 4.48 19.67
CA ILE A 267 0.40 5.60 19.88
C ILE A 267 0.82 6.22 18.54
N VAL A 268 1.19 5.39 17.57
CA VAL A 268 1.68 5.76 16.24
C VAL A 268 0.95 4.93 15.18
N PRO A 269 -0.27 5.32 14.77
CA PRO A 269 -1.11 4.46 13.95
C PRO A 269 -0.60 4.30 12.52
N ALA A 270 -0.82 3.11 11.96
CA ALA A 270 -0.41 2.73 10.62
C ALA A 270 -0.92 3.69 9.53
N LYS A 271 -2.09 4.32 9.72
CA LYS A 271 -2.65 5.32 8.79
C LYS A 271 -1.77 6.56 8.61
N ARG A 272 -0.94 6.90 9.61
CA ARG A 272 -0.07 8.09 9.61
C ARG A 272 1.41 7.73 9.60
N HIS A 273 1.77 6.52 10.04
CA HIS A 273 3.16 6.09 10.19
C HIS A 273 3.42 4.85 9.34
N ARG A 274 4.22 5.03 8.29
CA ARG A 274 4.59 3.96 7.36
C ARG A 274 5.27 2.78 8.06
N ARG A 275 6.13 3.03 9.05
CA ARG A 275 6.83 1.97 9.79
C ARG A 275 5.87 1.05 10.57
N THR A 276 4.79 1.61 11.16
CA THR A 276 3.74 0.81 11.79
C THR A 276 2.97 -0.01 10.75
N ALA A 277 2.66 0.58 9.58
CA ALA A 277 2.00 -0.14 8.48
C ALA A 277 2.84 -1.33 7.98
N GLU A 278 4.15 -1.13 7.81
CA GLU A 278 5.08 -2.21 7.44
C GLU A 278 5.12 -3.34 8.48
N LEU A 279 5.03 -3.03 9.78
CA LEU A 279 4.92 -4.06 10.82
C LEU A 279 3.59 -4.83 10.78
N HIS A 280 2.48 -4.15 10.49
CA HIS A 280 1.18 -4.77 10.25
C HIS A 280 1.26 -5.81 9.12
N ASP A 281 1.80 -5.41 7.97
CA ASP A 281 1.97 -6.27 6.79
C ASP A 281 2.89 -7.46 7.09
N GLN A 282 4.03 -7.21 7.75
CA GLN A 282 4.98 -8.25 8.08
C GLN A 282 4.40 -9.31 9.05
N ILE A 283 3.63 -8.89 10.06
CA ILE A 283 2.97 -9.83 10.97
C ILE A 283 1.84 -10.59 10.24
N ALA A 284 1.11 -9.93 9.33
CA ALA A 284 0.14 -10.61 8.47
C ALA A 284 0.80 -11.70 7.60
N ILE A 285 1.99 -11.43 7.05
CA ILE A 285 2.78 -12.39 6.29
C ILE A 285 3.21 -13.59 7.14
N LEU A 286 3.57 -13.39 8.42
CA LEU A 286 3.89 -14.51 9.33
C LEU A 286 2.69 -15.45 9.51
N LEU A 287 1.50 -14.89 9.78
CA LEU A 287 0.25 -15.66 9.90
C LEU A 287 -0.11 -16.39 8.60
N ASN A 288 0.04 -15.71 7.45
CA ASN A 288 -0.16 -16.31 6.14
C ASN A 288 0.79 -17.51 5.91
N ASN A 289 2.07 -17.35 6.23
CA ASN A 289 3.05 -18.43 6.07
C ASN A 289 2.76 -19.62 7.00
N CYS A 290 2.29 -19.36 8.23
CA CYS A 290 1.82 -20.42 9.14
C CYS A 290 0.64 -21.18 8.54
N ALA A 291 -0.35 -20.48 7.99
CA ALA A 291 -1.51 -21.09 7.35
C ALA A 291 -1.14 -21.93 6.11
N VAL A 292 -0.24 -21.41 5.26
CA VAL A 292 0.27 -22.15 4.09
C VAL A 292 1.06 -23.39 4.52
N LYS A 293 1.84 -23.32 5.60
CA LYS A 293 2.55 -24.48 6.14
C LYS A 293 1.58 -25.54 6.68
N LEU A 294 0.51 -25.12 7.34
CA LEU A 294 -0.55 -26.04 7.80
C LEU A 294 -1.24 -26.74 6.61
N LEU A 295 -1.51 -25.99 5.54
CA LEU A 295 -2.04 -26.52 4.28
C LEU A 295 -1.09 -27.54 3.64
N ASP A 296 0.22 -27.25 3.59
CA ASP A 296 1.23 -28.15 3.04
C ASP A 296 1.31 -29.50 3.80
N ARG A 297 0.94 -29.51 5.09
CA ARG A 297 0.82 -30.74 5.92
C ARG A 297 -0.50 -31.50 5.72
N GLY A 298 -1.49 -30.90 5.08
CA GLY A 298 -2.82 -31.47 4.88
C GLY A 298 -3.80 -31.30 6.01
N GLU A 299 -3.49 -30.43 6.95
CA GLU A 299 -4.36 -30.12 8.09
C GLU A 299 -5.36 -29.01 7.71
N VAL A 300 -6.13 -29.22 6.64
CA VAL A 300 -7.07 -28.22 6.09
C VAL A 300 -8.45 -28.31 6.76
N SER A 301 -8.79 -29.48 7.29
CA SER A 301 -10.15 -29.82 7.72
C SER A 301 -10.57 -29.24 9.07
N ASP A 302 -9.65 -28.75 9.89
CA ASP A 302 -9.96 -28.20 11.22
C ASP A 302 -10.32 -26.69 11.22
N GLY A 303 -10.18 -26.01 10.07
CA GLY A 303 -10.52 -24.60 9.91
C GLY A 303 -9.49 -23.58 10.42
N ARG A 304 -8.40 -24.01 11.08
CA ARG A 304 -7.37 -23.11 11.63
C ARG A 304 -6.68 -22.28 10.55
N ALA A 305 -6.37 -22.89 9.40
CA ALA A 305 -5.77 -22.17 8.28
C ALA A 305 -6.65 -21.01 7.78
N ASP A 306 -7.98 -21.19 7.70
CA ASP A 306 -8.89 -20.09 7.33
C ASP A 306 -8.93 -19.03 8.43
N GLU A 307 -8.94 -19.42 9.71
CA GLU A 307 -8.90 -18.49 10.84
C GLU A 307 -7.63 -17.61 10.83
N TRP A 308 -6.46 -18.21 10.63
CA TRP A 308 -5.20 -17.48 10.58
C TRP A 308 -5.11 -16.56 9.36
N LEU A 309 -5.64 -16.98 8.20
CA LEU A 309 -5.73 -16.13 7.01
C LEU A 309 -6.76 -15.01 7.18
N ASN A 310 -7.87 -15.25 7.88
CA ASN A 310 -8.82 -14.20 8.26
C ASN A 310 -8.14 -13.14 9.15
N ARG A 311 -7.32 -13.60 10.10
CA ARG A 311 -6.56 -12.72 11.00
C ARG A 311 -5.52 -11.91 10.22
N ALA A 312 -4.76 -12.55 9.33
CA ALA A 312 -3.81 -11.91 8.44
C ALA A 312 -4.48 -10.84 7.55
N ALA A 313 -5.64 -11.17 6.96
CA ALA A 313 -6.42 -10.24 6.15
C ALA A 313 -6.93 -9.02 6.94
N GLY A 314 -7.16 -9.17 8.25
CA GLY A 314 -7.52 -8.07 9.14
C GLY A 314 -6.35 -7.17 9.55
N LEU A 315 -5.10 -7.61 9.34
CA LEU A 315 -3.90 -6.85 9.70
C LEU A 315 -3.26 -6.15 8.51
N VAL A 316 -3.29 -6.77 7.33
CA VAL A 316 -2.62 -6.30 6.11
C VAL A 316 -3.18 -4.97 5.60
N ILE A 317 -2.28 -4.11 5.15
CA ILE A 317 -2.53 -2.77 4.62
C ILE A 317 -2.01 -2.66 3.18
N ASP A 318 -0.86 -3.27 2.83
CA ASP A 318 -0.35 -3.29 1.45
C ASP A 318 -1.32 -4.07 0.53
N PRO A 319 -1.82 -3.46 -0.56
CA PRO A 319 -2.79 -4.12 -1.44
C PRO A 319 -2.30 -5.41 -2.10
N ARG A 320 -0.99 -5.55 -2.35
CA ARG A 320 -0.41 -6.75 -2.98
C ARG A 320 -0.37 -7.90 -1.98
N ASP A 321 0.05 -7.63 -0.76
CA ASP A 321 0.04 -8.64 0.31
C ASP A 321 -1.40 -9.04 0.66
N ALA A 322 -2.34 -8.10 0.62
CA ALA A 322 -3.76 -8.37 0.79
C ALA A 322 -4.31 -9.29 -0.30
N ALA A 323 -3.97 -9.05 -1.57
CA ALA A 323 -4.35 -9.91 -2.68
C ALA A 323 -3.78 -11.33 -2.52
N LEU A 324 -2.51 -11.46 -2.12
CA LEU A 324 -1.87 -12.75 -1.87
C LEU A 324 -2.52 -13.52 -0.71
N ILE A 325 -2.82 -12.84 0.40
CA ILE A 325 -3.53 -13.46 1.54
C ILE A 325 -4.92 -13.92 1.12
N GLN A 326 -5.63 -13.10 0.34
CA GLN A 326 -6.96 -13.45 -0.16
C GLN A 326 -6.93 -14.62 -1.15
N GLU A 327 -5.92 -14.70 -2.01
CA GLU A 327 -5.68 -15.84 -2.91
C GLU A 327 -5.44 -17.13 -2.09
N ASN A 328 -4.53 -17.09 -1.11
CA ASN A 328 -4.27 -18.26 -0.25
C ASN A 328 -5.51 -18.69 0.53
N ARG A 329 -6.32 -17.73 0.99
CA ARG A 329 -7.57 -17.97 1.71
C ARG A 329 -8.61 -18.63 0.80
N GLN A 330 -8.75 -18.15 -0.43
CA GLN A 330 -9.63 -18.75 -1.41
C GLN A 330 -9.19 -20.20 -1.70
N MET A 331 -7.90 -20.43 -1.92
CA MET A 331 -7.34 -21.76 -2.12
C MET A 331 -7.62 -22.69 -0.92
N VAL A 332 -7.47 -22.22 0.32
CA VAL A 332 -7.80 -23.01 1.53
C VAL A 332 -9.29 -23.39 1.56
N ARG A 333 -10.18 -22.44 1.23
CA ARG A 333 -11.63 -22.69 1.22
C ARG A 333 -12.05 -23.66 0.13
N GLU A 334 -11.49 -23.53 -1.06
CA GLU A 334 -11.73 -24.45 -2.16
C GLU A 334 -11.21 -25.85 -1.84
N SER A 335 -10.01 -25.94 -1.26
CA SER A 335 -9.43 -27.21 -0.80
C SER A 335 -10.29 -27.86 0.28
N ALA A 336 -10.74 -27.09 1.27
CA ALA A 336 -11.63 -27.56 2.34
C ALA A 336 -12.97 -28.05 1.78
N LYS A 337 -13.56 -27.31 0.83
CA LYS A 337 -14.81 -27.70 0.16
C LYS A 337 -14.63 -28.99 -0.65
N ALA A 338 -13.60 -29.06 -1.48
CA ALA A 338 -13.31 -30.25 -2.29
C ALA A 338 -13.08 -31.48 -1.42
N MET A 339 -12.38 -31.34 -0.29
CA MET A 339 -12.16 -32.42 0.65
C MET A 339 -13.46 -32.86 1.35
N ALA A 340 -14.30 -31.91 1.75
CA ALA A 340 -15.61 -32.20 2.33
C ALA A 340 -16.52 -32.95 1.32
N ASP A 341 -16.50 -32.54 0.05
CA ASP A 341 -17.26 -33.19 -1.02
C ASP A 341 -16.73 -34.62 -1.28
N PHE A 342 -15.41 -34.80 -1.36
CA PHE A 342 -14.77 -36.11 -1.50
C PHE A 342 -15.12 -37.05 -0.33
N ARG A 343 -14.99 -36.56 0.91
CA ARG A 343 -15.38 -37.30 2.11
C ARG A 343 -16.88 -37.66 2.10
N GLY A 344 -17.73 -36.77 1.58
CA GLY A 344 -19.15 -37.02 1.34
C GLY A 344 -19.42 -38.16 0.36
N GLN A 345 -18.67 -38.22 -0.75
CA GLN A 345 -18.76 -39.31 -1.73
C GLN A 345 -18.29 -40.65 -1.14
N VAL A 346 -17.17 -40.63 -0.40
CA VAL A 346 -16.67 -41.82 0.31
C VAL A 346 -17.70 -42.31 1.34
N PHE A 347 -18.36 -41.38 2.04
CA PHE A 347 -19.45 -41.72 2.96
C PHE A 347 -20.65 -42.34 2.25
N LEU A 348 -21.09 -41.80 1.12
CA LEU A 348 -22.16 -42.39 0.32
C LEU A 348 -21.81 -43.81 -0.15
N LEU A 349 -20.58 -44.00 -0.62
CA LEU A 349 -20.09 -45.32 -1.03
C LEU A 349 -20.03 -46.30 0.16
N TYR A 350 -19.56 -45.83 1.31
CA TYR A 350 -19.54 -46.59 2.57
C TYR A 350 -20.95 -47.03 2.98
N THR A 351 -21.95 -46.14 2.89
CA THR A 351 -23.34 -46.47 3.26
C THR A 351 -24.03 -47.37 2.24
N MET A 352 -23.77 -47.21 0.95
CA MET A 352 -24.46 -47.96 -0.11
C MET A 352 -23.83 -49.33 -0.40
N ARG A 353 -22.50 -49.42 -0.36
CA ARG A 353 -21.75 -50.62 -0.78
C ARG A 353 -20.87 -51.21 0.33
N GLY A 354 -20.97 -50.67 1.54
CA GLY A 354 -20.26 -51.15 2.71
C GLY A 354 -18.79 -50.72 2.81
N SER A 355 -18.15 -51.08 3.92
CA SER A 355 -16.81 -50.63 4.29
C SER A 355 -15.71 -51.10 3.33
N ALA A 356 -15.87 -52.28 2.73
CA ALA A 356 -14.88 -52.85 1.80
C ALA A 356 -14.75 -52.01 0.52
N ALA A 357 -15.87 -51.57 -0.06
CA ALA A 357 -15.89 -50.76 -1.28
C ALA A 357 -15.26 -49.38 -1.05
N ALA A 358 -15.59 -48.72 0.05
CA ALA A 358 -15.01 -47.43 0.42
C ALA A 358 -13.49 -47.51 0.65
N LYS A 359 -13.00 -48.54 1.37
CA LYS A 359 -11.56 -48.75 1.56
C LYS A 359 -10.83 -49.03 0.24
N ALA A 360 -11.45 -49.77 -0.68
CA ALA A 360 -10.87 -50.07 -1.98
C ALA A 360 -10.68 -48.79 -2.81
N MET A 361 -11.71 -47.93 -2.88
CA MET A 361 -11.63 -46.63 -3.54
C MET A 361 -10.55 -45.75 -2.93
N LEU A 362 -10.55 -45.58 -1.60
CA LEU A 362 -9.55 -44.76 -0.90
C LEU A 362 -8.11 -45.25 -1.16
N ARG A 363 -7.86 -46.57 -1.14
CA ARG A 363 -6.54 -47.14 -1.45
C ARG A 363 -6.15 -46.94 -2.92
N GLN A 364 -7.11 -46.97 -3.84
CA GLN A 364 -6.85 -46.67 -5.24
C GLN A 364 -6.43 -45.20 -5.39
N VAL A 365 -7.22 -44.27 -4.88
CA VAL A 365 -6.92 -42.83 -4.91
C VAL A 365 -5.59 -42.53 -4.24
N ARG A 366 -5.27 -43.19 -3.11
CA ARG A 366 -3.96 -43.07 -2.43
C ARG A 366 -2.77 -43.45 -3.31
N ARG A 367 -2.93 -44.44 -4.20
CA ARG A 367 -1.87 -44.89 -5.12
C ARG A 367 -1.66 -43.91 -6.28
N GLU A 368 -2.72 -43.22 -6.69
CA GLU A 368 -2.71 -42.30 -7.83
C GLU A 368 -2.28 -40.89 -7.43
N ILE A 369 -2.48 -40.49 -6.16
CA ILE A 369 -2.16 -39.15 -5.68
C ILE A 369 -0.84 -39.13 -4.91
N ASP A 370 0.07 -38.23 -5.32
CA ASP A 370 1.34 -37.97 -4.63
C ASP A 370 1.30 -36.83 -3.61
N ALA A 371 0.21 -36.07 -3.54
CA ALA A 371 0.05 -34.96 -2.61
C ALA A 371 0.05 -35.46 -1.15
N PRO A 372 1.03 -35.05 -0.30
CA PRO A 372 1.11 -35.50 1.09
C PRO A 372 -0.14 -35.15 1.90
N SER A 373 -0.71 -33.98 1.63
CA SER A 373 -1.91 -33.47 2.31
C SER A 373 -3.14 -34.35 2.05
N VAL A 374 -3.35 -34.74 0.80
CA VAL A 374 -4.47 -35.61 0.40
C VAL A 374 -4.26 -37.02 0.93
N ARG A 375 -3.02 -37.52 0.92
CA ARG A 375 -2.69 -38.84 1.50
C ARG A 375 -3.00 -38.90 2.99
N ALA A 376 -2.64 -37.87 3.76
CA ALA A 376 -2.91 -37.82 5.19
C ALA A 376 -4.42 -37.90 5.49
N GLU A 377 -5.26 -37.18 4.75
CA GLU A 377 -6.71 -37.22 4.94
C GLU A 377 -7.31 -38.56 4.46
N ILE A 378 -6.81 -39.14 3.36
CA ILE A 378 -7.19 -40.50 2.95
C ILE A 378 -6.85 -41.53 4.03
N ASP A 379 -5.65 -41.45 4.61
CA ASP A 379 -5.20 -42.34 5.68
C ASP A 379 -6.05 -42.19 6.95
N ARG A 380 -6.46 -40.95 7.27
CA ARG A 380 -7.43 -40.67 8.33
C ARG A 380 -8.79 -41.33 8.05
N MET A 381 -9.36 -41.14 6.86
CA MET A 381 -10.62 -41.78 6.48
C MET A 381 -10.52 -43.31 6.51
N LEU A 382 -9.41 -43.89 6.04
CA LEU A 382 -9.15 -45.33 6.13
C LEU A 382 -9.11 -45.84 7.58
N ALA A 383 -8.50 -45.07 8.48
CA ALA A 383 -8.44 -45.38 9.91
C ALA A 383 -9.84 -45.32 10.54
N GLU A 384 -10.62 -44.27 10.27
CA GLU A 384 -11.99 -44.12 10.78
C GLU A 384 -12.94 -45.22 10.30
N ILE A 385 -12.88 -45.59 9.01
CA ILE A 385 -13.66 -46.71 8.45
C ILE A 385 -13.24 -48.03 9.12
N SER A 386 -11.95 -48.20 9.42
CA SER A 386 -11.45 -49.39 10.11
C SER A 386 -11.86 -49.46 11.58
N ALA A 387 -11.99 -48.31 12.24
CA ALA A 387 -12.48 -48.20 13.60
C ALA A 387 -14.02 -48.27 13.71
N GLY A 388 -14.76 -48.35 12.59
CA GLY A 388 -16.23 -48.32 12.58
C GLY A 388 -16.83 -46.95 12.93
N ASN A 389 -16.00 -45.90 12.94
CA ASN A 389 -16.37 -44.55 13.36
C ASN A 389 -16.56 -43.58 12.18
N PHE A 390 -16.56 -44.07 10.94
CA PHE A 390 -16.73 -43.24 9.76
C PHE A 390 -18.16 -42.69 9.68
N ARG A 391 -18.33 -41.45 10.17
CA ARG A 391 -19.59 -40.73 10.18
C ARG A 391 -19.54 -39.63 9.13
N ARG A 392 -20.70 -39.32 8.52
CA ARG A 392 -20.86 -38.07 7.79
C ARG A 392 -20.51 -36.96 8.76
N GLU A 393 -19.53 -36.14 8.42
CA GLU A 393 -19.25 -34.92 9.15
C GLU A 393 -20.57 -34.14 9.22
N ARG A 394 -21.19 -34.13 10.41
CA ARG A 394 -22.19 -33.10 10.68
C ARG A 394 -21.39 -31.82 10.65
N ARG A 395 -21.62 -30.97 9.65
CA ARG A 395 -21.30 -29.55 9.75
C ARG A 395 -21.95 -29.06 11.04
N GLU A 396 -21.22 -29.07 12.15
CA GLU A 396 -21.54 -28.14 13.21
C GLU A 396 -21.31 -26.76 12.60
N PRO A 397 -22.35 -25.91 12.48
CA PRO A 397 -22.14 -24.55 12.01
C PRO A 397 -21.07 -23.91 12.89
N PRO A 398 -20.16 -23.10 12.31
CA PRO A 398 -19.06 -22.51 13.07
C PRO A 398 -19.63 -21.88 14.34
N ARG A 399 -19.11 -22.28 15.51
CA ARG A 399 -19.49 -21.69 16.80
C ARG A 399 -19.29 -20.20 16.65
N ARG A 400 -20.40 -19.43 16.58
CA ARG A 400 -20.33 -17.98 16.56
C ARG A 400 -19.53 -17.55 17.79
N PRO A 401 -18.43 -16.79 17.64
CA PRO A 401 -17.82 -16.15 18.80
C PRO A 401 -18.89 -15.29 19.49
N PRO A 402 -18.88 -15.18 20.83
CA PRO A 402 -19.86 -14.38 21.55
C PRO A 402 -19.84 -12.94 21.01
N SER A 403 -20.91 -12.57 20.33
CA SER A 403 -21.07 -11.25 19.73
C SER A 403 -21.11 -10.19 20.82
N LYS A 404 -20.03 -9.41 20.95
CA LYS A 404 -20.08 -8.12 21.64
C LYS A 404 -21.03 -7.18 20.88
N PRO A 405 -21.88 -6.40 21.56
CA PRO A 405 -22.81 -5.48 20.91
C PRO A 405 -22.02 -4.35 20.22
N ALA A 406 -22.27 -4.18 18.92
CA ALA A 406 -21.66 -3.14 18.11
C ALA A 406 -22.44 -1.82 18.24
N SER A 407 -21.79 -0.80 18.78
CA SER A 407 -22.18 0.61 18.64
C SER A 407 -21.60 1.18 17.34
N ARG A 408 -22.49 1.67 16.47
CA ARG A 408 -22.16 2.55 15.33
C ARG A 408 -21.91 3.98 15.85
N PRO A 409 -20.96 4.73 15.25
CA PRO A 409 -21.32 5.71 14.21
C PRO A 409 -20.32 5.67 13.03
N GLY A 410 -20.65 5.98 11.77
CA GLY A 410 -21.28 7.21 11.28
C GLY A 410 -20.17 8.21 10.92
N GLY A 411 -19.74 8.28 9.66
CA GLY A 411 -18.75 9.26 9.21
C GLY A 411 -18.14 9.00 7.83
N SER A 412 -18.63 9.72 6.83
CA SER A 412 -18.08 9.88 5.48
C SER A 412 -16.77 10.67 5.46
N ALA A 413 -15.76 10.24 4.68
CA ALA A 413 -14.65 11.10 4.25
C ALA A 413 -13.92 10.56 2.98
N PRO A 414 -13.14 11.38 2.26
CA PRO A 414 -12.97 11.33 0.81
C PRO A 414 -11.71 10.63 0.29
N ARG A 415 -11.72 10.35 -1.03
CA ARG A 415 -10.61 9.86 -1.87
C ARG A 415 -9.46 10.88 -1.96
N SER A 416 -8.21 10.41 -1.80
CA SER A 416 -7.01 11.09 -2.30
C SER A 416 -6.00 10.12 -2.92
N HIS A 417 -5.51 10.50 -4.10
CA HIS A 417 -4.48 9.86 -4.91
C HIS A 417 -3.06 10.27 -4.45
N ASN A 418 -2.08 9.35 -4.48
CA ASN A 418 -0.86 9.42 -5.33
C ASN A 418 0.34 8.55 -4.88
N TYR A 419 0.86 7.77 -5.85
CA TYR A 419 2.26 7.48 -6.23
C TYR A 419 3.42 7.44 -5.19
N TYR A 420 4.18 6.32 -5.11
CA TYR A 420 5.50 6.10 -5.76
C TYR A 420 6.23 4.79 -5.33
N SER A 421 6.80 4.10 -6.34
CA SER A 421 8.04 3.28 -6.42
C SER A 421 8.27 1.98 -5.62
N GLU A 422 8.55 0.92 -6.40
CA GLU A 422 9.08 -0.42 -6.05
C GLU A 422 10.53 -0.40 -5.50
N PRO A 423 10.92 -1.47 -4.78
CA PRO A 423 12.11 -2.23 -5.20
C PRO A 423 11.87 -3.75 -5.33
N ARG A 424 12.82 -4.37 -6.04
CA ARG A 424 12.86 -5.71 -6.65
C ARG A 424 12.93 -6.90 -5.67
N ARG A 425 12.15 -7.95 -6.01
CA ARG A 425 12.38 -9.43 -6.01
C ARG A 425 13.55 -10.04 -5.21
N PRO A 426 13.38 -11.27 -4.66
CA PRO A 426 13.45 -12.54 -5.43
C PRO A 426 12.19 -13.42 -5.19
N GLY A 427 11.62 -14.18 -6.13
CA GLY A 427 12.17 -14.77 -7.35
C GLY A 427 12.52 -16.25 -7.14
N GLY A 428 11.52 -17.15 -7.11
CA GLY A 428 11.76 -18.58 -7.37
C GLY A 428 10.88 -19.56 -6.58
N ARG A 429 10.19 -20.46 -7.30
CA ARG A 429 9.52 -21.69 -6.86
C ARG A 429 8.20 -21.56 -6.06
N ARG A 430 7.10 -21.18 -6.72
CA ARG A 430 5.74 -21.55 -6.25
C ARG A 430 4.78 -22.09 -7.31
N ARG A 431 5.13 -22.07 -8.61
CA ARG A 431 4.26 -22.53 -9.71
C ARG A 431 4.04 -24.06 -9.82
N GLY A 432 4.66 -24.87 -8.97
CA GLY A 432 4.53 -26.33 -9.04
C GLY A 432 3.31 -26.93 -8.32
N ARG A 433 2.48 -26.15 -7.61
CA ARG A 433 1.51 -26.70 -6.65
C ARG A 433 0.02 -26.57 -7.05
N VAL A 434 -0.31 -25.68 -7.99
CA VAL A 434 -1.68 -25.54 -8.53
C VAL A 434 -2.03 -26.68 -9.51
N LEU A 435 -1.05 -27.17 -10.27
CA LEU A 435 -1.20 -28.30 -11.20
C LEU A 435 -1.62 -29.62 -10.52
N LEU A 436 -1.31 -29.80 -9.23
CA LEU A 436 -1.51 -31.07 -8.54
C LEU A 436 -2.97 -31.28 -8.07
N TRP A 437 -3.69 -30.20 -7.77
CA TRP A 437 -5.12 -30.26 -7.41
C TRP A 437 -6.02 -30.31 -8.63
N LEU A 438 -5.59 -29.69 -9.73
CA LEU A 438 -6.18 -29.91 -11.05
C LEU A 438 -6.09 -31.37 -11.49
N LEU A 439 -5.09 -32.15 -11.06
CA LEU A 439 -5.02 -33.60 -11.35
C LEU A 439 -6.04 -34.44 -10.56
N VAL A 440 -6.42 -34.03 -9.35
CA VAL A 440 -7.47 -34.70 -8.56
C VAL A 440 -8.85 -34.36 -9.11
N ALA A 441 -9.07 -33.09 -9.45
CA ALA A 441 -10.26 -32.67 -10.19
C ALA A 441 -10.32 -33.33 -11.57
N ALA A 442 -9.18 -33.43 -12.27
CA ALA A 442 -9.07 -34.13 -13.55
C ALA A 442 -9.35 -35.62 -13.40
N ALA A 443 -8.90 -36.33 -12.37
CA ALA A 443 -9.26 -37.74 -12.17
C ALA A 443 -10.77 -37.95 -11.98
N ILE A 444 -11.44 -37.00 -11.31
CA ILE A 444 -12.90 -36.98 -11.13
C ILE A 444 -13.62 -36.62 -12.44
N VAL A 445 -13.09 -35.67 -13.21
CA VAL A 445 -13.61 -35.23 -14.51
C VAL A 445 -13.34 -36.27 -15.61
N PHE A 446 -12.19 -36.95 -15.60
CA PHE A 446 -11.77 -37.93 -16.61
C PHE A 446 -12.59 -39.22 -16.52
N GLY A 447 -13.11 -39.55 -15.33
CA GLY A 447 -14.10 -40.61 -15.13
C GLY A 447 -15.50 -40.29 -15.68
N VAL A 448 -15.82 -39.01 -15.90
CA VAL A 448 -17.15 -38.54 -16.35
C VAL A 448 -17.14 -38.04 -17.80
N VAL A 449 -16.05 -37.43 -18.27
CA VAL A 449 -15.94 -36.75 -19.57
C VAL A 449 -15.51 -37.69 -20.69
N ARG A 450 -14.83 -38.80 -20.39
CA ARG A 450 -14.30 -39.68 -21.46
C ARG A 450 -15.37 -40.48 -22.21
N TRP A 451 -16.67 -40.33 -21.88
CA TRP A 451 -17.80 -41.08 -22.45
C TRP A 451 -18.93 -40.21 -23.07
N GLY A 452 -18.64 -39.03 -23.62
CA GLY A 452 -19.61 -38.27 -24.43
C GLY A 452 -19.03 -37.78 -25.78
N PRO A 453 -19.77 -37.86 -26.91
CA PRO A 453 -19.37 -37.22 -28.16
C PRO A 453 -19.73 -35.71 -28.13
N PHE A 454 -19.17 -34.92 -29.06
CA PHE A 454 -19.39 -33.48 -29.35
C PHE A 454 -18.27 -32.52 -28.92
N GLY A 455 -17.81 -31.71 -29.90
CA GLY A 455 -16.67 -30.80 -29.80
C GLY A 455 -16.88 -29.70 -28.78
N GLN A 456 -15.79 -29.32 -28.12
CA GLN A 456 -15.81 -28.28 -27.08
C GLN A 456 -16.08 -26.92 -27.72
N GLU A 457 -17.05 -26.19 -27.17
CA GLU A 457 -17.20 -24.75 -27.38
C GLU A 457 -16.02 -24.05 -26.71
N VAL A 458 -15.42 -23.10 -27.43
CA VAL A 458 -14.18 -22.42 -27.07
C VAL A 458 -14.44 -20.91 -27.12
N SER A 459 -14.28 -20.24 -25.98
CA SER A 459 -14.29 -18.76 -25.93
C SER A 459 -12.88 -18.21 -26.10
N VAL A 460 -12.70 -17.26 -27.00
CA VAL A 460 -11.43 -16.51 -27.11
C VAL A 460 -11.59 -15.06 -26.67
N TYR A 461 -12.79 -14.61 -26.31
CA TYR A 461 -13.02 -13.26 -25.79
C TYR A 461 -14.07 -13.28 -24.67
N GLN A 462 -13.66 -12.88 -23.46
CA GLN A 462 -14.46 -12.85 -22.23
C GLN A 462 -14.04 -11.62 -21.40
N SER A 463 -14.63 -11.42 -20.23
CA SER A 463 -14.24 -10.30 -19.36
C SER A 463 -12.80 -10.45 -18.84
N LYS A 464 -12.35 -11.65 -18.48
CA LYS A 464 -10.97 -11.88 -17.99
C LYS A 464 -10.21 -12.81 -18.92
N ILE A 465 -8.90 -12.60 -19.05
CA ILE A 465 -8.03 -13.47 -19.85
C ILE A 465 -8.16 -14.94 -19.39
N ALA A 466 -8.24 -15.16 -18.07
CA ALA A 466 -8.33 -16.48 -17.45
C ALA A 466 -9.60 -17.26 -17.78
N ASP A 467 -10.64 -16.60 -18.29
CA ASP A 467 -11.92 -17.21 -18.65
C ASP A 467 -11.96 -17.64 -20.13
N ASN A 468 -10.88 -17.39 -20.89
CA ASN A 468 -10.76 -17.81 -22.28
C ASN A 468 -9.99 -19.13 -22.42
N ALA A 469 -10.04 -19.66 -23.63
CA ALA A 469 -9.23 -20.79 -24.08
C ALA A 469 -7.74 -20.60 -23.76
N GLU A 470 -7.04 -21.68 -23.42
CA GLU A 470 -5.60 -21.56 -23.18
C GLU A 470 -4.85 -21.27 -24.50
N PRO A 471 -3.77 -20.48 -24.48
CA PRO A 471 -2.86 -20.34 -25.61
C PRO A 471 -2.38 -21.71 -26.12
N GLY A 472 -2.46 -21.93 -27.43
CA GLY A 472 -2.22 -23.22 -28.07
C GLY A 472 -3.50 -24.02 -28.36
N THR A 473 -4.69 -23.48 -28.05
CA THR A 473 -5.96 -24.11 -28.43
C THR A 473 -6.19 -24.01 -29.94
N CYS A 474 -6.51 -25.14 -30.58
CA CYS A 474 -6.79 -25.21 -32.02
C CYS A 474 -8.28 -25.10 -32.31
N LEU A 475 -8.59 -24.41 -33.40
CA LEU A 475 -9.94 -24.03 -33.82
C LEU A 475 -10.28 -24.69 -35.15
N ASP A 476 -11.49 -25.22 -35.23
CA ASP A 476 -12.09 -25.64 -36.51
C ASP A 476 -12.35 -24.41 -37.40
N LYS A 477 -12.73 -24.64 -38.66
CA LYS A 477 -13.18 -23.59 -39.56
C LYS A 477 -14.35 -22.84 -38.93
N GLN A 478 -14.14 -21.55 -38.71
CA GLN A 478 -15.16 -20.65 -38.18
C GLN A 478 -16.01 -20.05 -39.31
N ALA A 479 -17.17 -19.49 -38.95
CA ALA A 479 -17.98 -18.70 -39.87
C ALA A 479 -17.26 -17.38 -40.21
N ASP A 480 -17.57 -16.77 -41.36
CA ASP A 480 -16.87 -15.54 -41.81
C ASP A 480 -17.07 -14.35 -40.84
N ASP A 481 -18.11 -14.38 -40.02
CA ASP A 481 -18.50 -13.37 -39.03
C ASP A 481 -18.11 -13.73 -37.58
N TRP A 482 -17.23 -14.73 -37.38
CA TRP A 482 -16.90 -15.22 -36.04
C TRP A 482 -16.31 -14.14 -35.10
N LEU A 483 -15.73 -13.08 -35.65
CA LEU A 483 -15.23 -11.93 -34.88
C LEU A 483 -16.34 -11.22 -34.09
N ASP A 484 -17.59 -11.27 -34.57
CA ASP A 484 -18.74 -10.71 -33.88
C ASP A 484 -19.22 -11.62 -32.74
N ASN A 485 -18.83 -12.91 -32.74
CA ASN A 485 -19.26 -13.95 -31.78
C ASN A 485 -18.08 -14.80 -31.27
N ALA A 486 -17.06 -14.15 -30.71
CA ALA A 486 -15.81 -14.78 -30.28
C ALA A 486 -15.90 -15.62 -28.98
N THR A 487 -17.10 -15.91 -28.46
CA THR A 487 -17.32 -16.72 -27.26
C THR A 487 -17.64 -18.18 -27.54
N ASP A 488 -18.17 -18.50 -28.73
CA ASP A 488 -18.79 -19.80 -29.02
C ASP A 488 -18.11 -20.48 -30.22
N LEU A 489 -16.77 -20.50 -30.22
CA LEU A 489 -15.99 -21.06 -31.32
C LEU A 489 -15.91 -22.58 -31.23
N LYS A 490 -15.77 -23.24 -32.37
CA LYS A 490 -15.57 -24.70 -32.40
C LYS A 490 -14.09 -25.05 -32.21
N GLY A 491 -13.77 -25.74 -31.12
CA GLY A 491 -12.43 -26.32 -30.90
C GLY A 491 -12.17 -27.56 -31.77
N ARG A 492 -10.90 -27.84 -32.03
CA ARG A 492 -10.44 -29.06 -32.72
C ARG A 492 -9.19 -29.63 -32.02
N ASP A 493 -8.97 -30.94 -32.15
CA ASP A 493 -7.72 -31.55 -31.72
C ASP A 493 -6.56 -30.99 -32.56
N CYS A 494 -5.53 -30.46 -31.88
CA CYS A 494 -4.36 -29.88 -32.53
C CYS A 494 -3.47 -30.92 -33.24
N ASP A 495 -3.67 -32.20 -32.97
CA ASP A 495 -3.00 -33.28 -33.70
C ASP A 495 -3.72 -33.60 -35.03
N GLU A 496 -4.81 -32.89 -35.34
CA GLU A 496 -5.50 -32.86 -36.63
C GLU A 496 -5.25 -31.53 -37.37
N PRO A 497 -5.38 -31.50 -38.72
CA PRO A 497 -5.45 -30.26 -39.47
C PRO A 497 -6.58 -29.36 -38.97
N HIS A 498 -6.29 -28.07 -38.76
CA HIS A 498 -7.21 -27.11 -38.16
C HIS A 498 -7.10 -25.75 -38.83
N TRP A 499 -8.13 -24.92 -38.72
CA TRP A 499 -8.17 -23.62 -39.41
C TRP A 499 -7.29 -22.57 -38.73
N GLY A 500 -7.36 -22.49 -37.41
CA GLY A 500 -6.68 -21.45 -36.64
C GLY A 500 -6.27 -21.88 -35.25
N GLU A 501 -5.44 -21.06 -34.62
CA GLU A 501 -4.86 -21.35 -33.31
C GLU A 501 -4.86 -20.09 -32.43
N VAL A 502 -5.23 -20.25 -31.15
CA VAL A 502 -5.13 -19.17 -30.16
C VAL A 502 -3.65 -18.98 -29.80
N LEU A 503 -3.03 -17.94 -30.34
CA LEU A 503 -1.61 -17.67 -30.11
C LEU A 503 -1.35 -17.17 -28.69
N GLY A 504 -2.29 -16.41 -28.14
CA GLY A 504 -2.26 -15.90 -26.79
C GLY A 504 -3.06 -14.61 -26.60
N TYR A 505 -2.84 -13.97 -25.45
CA TYR A 505 -3.53 -12.75 -25.04
C TYR A 505 -2.51 -11.66 -24.73
N VAL A 506 -2.72 -10.47 -25.27
CA VAL A 506 -1.83 -9.33 -25.10
C VAL A 506 -2.53 -8.19 -24.37
N GLN A 507 -1.90 -7.70 -23.31
CA GLN A 507 -2.44 -6.58 -22.55
C GLN A 507 -2.20 -5.27 -23.31
N LEU A 508 -3.29 -4.64 -23.78
CA LEU A 508 -3.26 -3.39 -24.55
C LEU A 508 -2.90 -2.21 -23.67
N THR A 509 -3.52 -2.12 -22.49
CA THR A 509 -3.23 -1.10 -21.48
C THR A 509 -3.30 -1.67 -20.07
N LYS A 510 -2.74 -0.97 -19.09
CA LYS A 510 -2.91 -1.33 -17.68
C LYS A 510 -4.39 -1.21 -17.29
N VAL A 511 -4.84 -2.04 -16.36
CA VAL A 511 -6.17 -1.94 -15.78
C VAL A 511 -6.07 -1.28 -14.40
N PRO A 512 -6.85 -0.23 -14.11
CA PRO A 512 -7.72 0.51 -15.02
C PRO A 512 -6.96 1.51 -15.91
N ALA A 513 -7.49 1.82 -17.10
CA ALA A 513 -6.99 2.90 -17.97
C ALA A 513 -8.11 3.57 -18.77
N ALA A 514 -7.92 4.85 -19.11
CA ALA A 514 -8.82 5.54 -20.04
C ALA A 514 -8.84 4.82 -21.40
N TYR A 515 -10.00 4.78 -22.05
CA TYR A 515 -10.12 4.21 -23.38
C TYR A 515 -9.29 5.03 -24.38
N PRO A 516 -8.32 4.43 -25.09
CA PRO A 516 -7.44 5.18 -25.98
C PRO A 516 -8.11 5.59 -27.30
N GLY A 517 -9.36 5.17 -27.54
CA GLY A 517 -10.07 5.32 -28.81
C GLY A 517 -9.93 4.07 -29.68
N ASN A 518 -10.91 3.84 -30.58
CA ASN A 518 -10.97 2.64 -31.41
C ASN A 518 -9.71 2.46 -32.26
N ASP A 519 -9.26 3.51 -32.94
CA ASP A 519 -8.09 3.45 -33.82
C ASP A 519 -6.82 3.05 -33.06
N GLN A 520 -6.62 3.62 -31.87
CA GLN A 520 -5.44 3.31 -31.06
C GLN A 520 -5.54 1.92 -30.41
N ALA A 521 -6.72 1.48 -29.99
CA ALA A 521 -6.92 0.12 -29.47
C ALA A 521 -6.65 -0.94 -30.55
N ALA A 522 -7.17 -0.72 -31.78
CA ALA A 522 -6.91 -1.56 -32.94
C ALA A 522 -5.41 -1.63 -33.27
N ALA A 523 -4.76 -0.47 -33.39
CA ALA A 523 -3.33 -0.40 -33.67
C ALA A 523 -2.50 -1.15 -32.62
N LEU A 524 -2.80 -0.94 -31.33
CA LEU A 524 -2.11 -1.62 -30.23
C LEU A 524 -2.29 -3.15 -30.32
N ALA A 525 -3.50 -3.62 -30.62
CA ALA A 525 -3.78 -5.04 -30.80
C ALA A 525 -2.95 -5.62 -31.95
N THR A 526 -2.97 -4.99 -33.12
CA THR A 526 -2.17 -5.42 -34.29
C THR A 526 -0.67 -5.41 -34.01
N PHE A 527 -0.16 -4.38 -33.33
CA PHE A 527 1.26 -4.33 -32.96
C PHE A 527 1.63 -5.48 -32.01
N GLN A 528 0.87 -5.68 -30.93
CA GLN A 528 1.22 -6.66 -29.90
C GLN A 528 1.00 -8.10 -30.37
N CYS A 529 -0.09 -8.37 -31.10
CA CYS A 529 -0.33 -9.68 -31.71
C CYS A 529 0.69 -9.98 -32.82
N GLY A 530 1.04 -8.99 -33.65
CA GLY A 530 2.10 -9.14 -34.65
C GLY A 530 3.48 -9.41 -34.03
N GLU A 531 3.79 -8.79 -32.90
CA GLU A 531 5.01 -9.06 -32.14
C GLU A 531 5.03 -10.52 -31.63
N MET A 532 3.90 -10.99 -31.08
CA MET A 532 3.74 -12.36 -30.60
C MET A 532 3.93 -13.37 -31.74
N LEU A 533 3.37 -13.11 -32.93
CA LEU A 533 3.55 -13.95 -34.12
C LEU A 533 5.03 -14.11 -34.48
N ILE A 534 5.80 -13.01 -34.49
CA ILE A 534 7.24 -13.04 -34.81
C ILE A 534 8.03 -13.72 -33.68
N GLN A 535 7.65 -13.54 -32.42
CA GLN A 535 8.27 -14.23 -31.28
C GLN A 535 8.14 -15.75 -31.37
N GLN A 536 7.04 -16.25 -31.94
CA GLN A 536 6.80 -17.67 -32.20
C GLN A 536 7.57 -18.20 -33.43
N GLY A 537 8.37 -17.36 -34.09
CA GLY A 537 9.10 -17.73 -35.30
C GLY A 537 8.21 -17.90 -36.53
N LEU A 538 6.96 -17.41 -36.45
CA LEU A 538 6.01 -17.45 -37.55
C LEU A 538 6.31 -16.31 -38.52
N LYS A 539 6.12 -16.55 -39.82
CA LYS A 539 6.39 -15.54 -40.85
C LYS A 539 5.10 -14.78 -41.19
N PRO A 540 5.09 -13.44 -41.10
CA PRO A 540 3.94 -12.62 -41.53
C PRO A 540 3.57 -12.74 -43.02
N ALA A 541 4.38 -13.42 -43.83
CA ALA A 541 4.08 -13.71 -45.23
C ALA A 541 3.19 -14.96 -45.40
N GLU A 542 3.24 -15.89 -44.43
CA GLU A 542 2.52 -17.17 -44.47
C GLU A 542 1.26 -17.13 -43.59
N TYR A 543 1.25 -16.29 -42.55
CA TYR A 543 0.21 -16.23 -41.54
C TYR A 543 -0.37 -14.83 -41.40
N ASP A 544 -1.66 -14.81 -41.10
CA ASP A 544 -2.39 -13.63 -40.63
C ASP A 544 -2.85 -13.86 -39.18
N ILE A 545 -3.14 -12.76 -38.49
CA ILE A 545 -3.60 -12.76 -37.11
C ILE A 545 -4.87 -11.92 -37.06
N ASN A 546 -5.92 -12.49 -36.48
CA ASN A 546 -7.15 -11.79 -36.20
C ASN A 546 -7.13 -11.37 -34.74
N GLU A 547 -7.32 -10.08 -34.49
CA GLU A 547 -7.35 -9.53 -33.14
C GLU A 547 -8.78 -9.29 -32.67
N VAL A 548 -9.13 -9.85 -31.50
CA VAL A 548 -10.42 -9.58 -30.84
C VAL A 548 -10.14 -8.80 -29.57
N TYR A 549 -10.77 -7.63 -29.39
CA TYR A 549 -10.55 -6.77 -28.23
C TYR A 549 -11.81 -5.99 -27.85
N ALA A 550 -11.80 -5.45 -26.62
CA ALA A 550 -12.92 -4.70 -26.08
C ALA A 550 -13.10 -3.34 -26.75
N GLY A 551 -14.33 -3.08 -27.22
CA GLY A 551 -14.78 -1.73 -27.58
C GLY A 551 -14.95 -0.84 -26.34
N ALA A 552 -15.19 0.46 -26.58
CA ALA A 552 -15.27 1.49 -25.53
C ALA A 552 -16.22 1.12 -24.37
N GLN A 553 -17.36 0.50 -24.67
CA GLN A 553 -18.39 0.12 -23.70
C GLN A 553 -17.97 -1.01 -22.75
N TYR A 554 -16.97 -1.81 -23.15
CA TYR A 554 -16.42 -2.90 -22.34
C TYR A 554 -15.01 -2.57 -21.84
N TRP A 555 -14.50 -1.36 -22.06
CA TRP A 555 -13.18 -0.98 -21.59
C TRP A 555 -13.17 -0.66 -20.09
N ASN A 556 -12.18 -1.17 -19.36
CA ASN A 556 -12.07 -0.96 -17.93
C ASN A 556 -11.31 0.33 -17.61
N THR A 557 -12.11 1.33 -17.27
CA THR A 557 -11.66 2.67 -16.85
C THR A 557 -11.55 2.82 -15.33
N GLY A 558 -11.94 1.79 -14.57
CA GLY A 558 -12.02 1.82 -13.10
C GLY A 558 -13.12 2.71 -12.53
N LYS A 559 -13.98 3.28 -13.38
CA LYS A 559 -15.11 4.13 -12.98
C LYS A 559 -16.42 3.36 -12.89
N ASP A 560 -16.61 2.42 -13.80
CA ASP A 560 -17.75 1.52 -13.86
C ASP A 560 -17.29 0.18 -13.26
N ASP A 561 -18.16 -0.57 -12.59
CA ASP A 561 -17.87 -1.91 -12.01
C ASP A 561 -17.63 -2.98 -13.10
N ASN A 562 -17.05 -2.56 -14.22
CA ASN A 562 -16.72 -3.36 -15.37
C ASN A 562 -15.53 -4.26 -15.03
N GLU A 563 -15.78 -5.57 -15.05
CA GLU A 563 -14.76 -6.59 -14.75
C GLU A 563 -13.82 -6.89 -15.92
N TYR A 564 -14.03 -6.26 -17.08
CA TYR A 564 -13.23 -6.56 -18.26
C TYR A 564 -11.76 -6.18 -18.07
N GLU A 565 -10.86 -7.00 -18.59
CA GLU A 565 -9.45 -6.67 -18.71
C GLU A 565 -9.20 -5.95 -20.06
N ASN A 566 -8.27 -5.00 -20.10
CA ASN A 566 -7.96 -4.25 -21.33
C ASN A 566 -6.95 -5.03 -22.19
N TYR A 567 -7.40 -6.10 -22.85
CA TYR A 567 -6.56 -7.01 -23.62
C TYR A 567 -7.08 -7.24 -25.05
N ALA A 568 -6.23 -7.84 -25.90
CA ALA A 568 -6.59 -8.41 -27.18
C ALA A 568 -6.26 -9.90 -27.25
N SER A 569 -7.12 -10.66 -27.90
CA SER A 569 -6.94 -12.07 -28.23
C SER A 569 -6.32 -12.18 -29.60
N CYS A 570 -5.27 -12.98 -29.71
CA CYS A 570 -4.48 -13.13 -30.92
C CYS A 570 -4.77 -14.50 -31.56
N VAL A 571 -5.62 -14.54 -32.60
CA VAL A 571 -5.99 -15.80 -33.28
C VAL A 571 -5.26 -15.91 -34.62
N LEU A 572 -4.35 -16.87 -34.72
CA LEU A 572 -3.54 -17.15 -35.89
C LEU A 572 -4.34 -17.97 -36.92
N HIS A 573 -4.21 -17.64 -38.20
CA HIS A 573 -4.59 -18.54 -39.30
C HIS A 573 -3.63 -18.37 -40.50
N ARG A 574 -3.70 -19.27 -41.47
CA ARG A 574 -2.91 -19.13 -42.70
C ARG A 574 -3.49 -18.04 -43.59
N ARG A 575 -2.61 -17.25 -44.21
CA ARG A 575 -3.01 -16.18 -45.15
C ARG A 575 -3.65 -16.74 -46.43
N ASP A 576 -3.24 -17.93 -46.85
CA ASP A 576 -3.82 -18.60 -48.03
C ASP A 576 -5.15 -19.32 -47.75
N GLY A 577 -5.67 -19.21 -46.52
CA GLY A 577 -6.93 -19.82 -46.10
C GLY A 577 -6.88 -21.35 -45.98
N GLN A 578 -5.72 -21.97 -46.17
CA GLN A 578 -5.55 -23.41 -45.96
C GLN A 578 -5.51 -23.75 -44.47
N GLU A 579 -5.70 -25.02 -44.13
CA GLU A 579 -5.54 -25.51 -42.76
C GLU A 579 -4.06 -25.50 -42.33
N ILE A 580 -3.84 -25.24 -41.05
CA ILE A 580 -2.57 -25.44 -40.37
C ILE A 580 -2.35 -26.95 -40.22
N SER A 581 -1.15 -27.43 -40.57
CA SER A 581 -0.80 -28.85 -40.50
C SER A 581 -0.81 -29.36 -39.06
N ALA A 582 -1.31 -30.60 -38.89
CA ALA A 582 -1.27 -31.36 -37.64
C ALA A 582 0.08 -31.28 -36.90
N GLY A 583 0.02 -31.17 -35.56
CA GLY A 583 1.20 -31.20 -34.68
C GLY A 583 2.02 -29.91 -34.64
N ARG A 584 1.66 -28.89 -35.43
CA ARG A 584 2.18 -27.53 -35.24
C ARG A 584 1.38 -26.86 -34.12
N LYS A 585 2.06 -26.53 -33.03
CA LYS A 585 1.50 -25.80 -31.90
C LYS A 585 2.34 -24.56 -31.63
N ALA A 586 1.68 -23.45 -31.33
CA ALA A 586 2.23 -22.30 -30.66
C ALA A 586 2.97 -22.76 -29.40
N LYS A 587 4.04 -22.05 -29.06
CA LYS A 587 4.85 -22.34 -27.88
C LYS A 587 4.58 -21.24 -26.87
N PRO A 588 3.49 -21.33 -26.09
CA PRO A 588 3.09 -20.27 -25.18
C PRO A 588 4.15 -19.98 -24.10
N ASP A 589 4.97 -20.98 -23.77
CA ASP A 589 6.09 -20.86 -22.82
C ASP A 589 7.41 -20.38 -23.45
N ALA A 590 7.43 -20.06 -24.75
CA ALA A 590 8.63 -19.56 -25.40
C ALA A 590 9.06 -18.21 -24.79
N PRO A 591 10.36 -17.98 -24.55
CA PRO A 591 10.85 -16.70 -24.03
C PRO A 591 10.42 -15.53 -24.91
N THR A 592 9.64 -14.61 -24.34
CA THR A 592 9.13 -13.43 -25.04
C THR A 592 10.18 -12.32 -25.08
N THR A 593 11.09 -12.38 -26.05
CA THR A 593 11.98 -11.24 -26.33
C THR A 593 11.26 -10.24 -27.24
N PRO A 594 11.24 -8.93 -26.95
CA PRO A 594 10.64 -7.94 -27.85
C PRO A 594 11.16 -8.05 -29.29
N LYS A 595 10.26 -7.96 -30.27
CA LYS A 595 10.57 -8.09 -31.71
C LYS A 595 10.02 -6.91 -32.49
N ALA A 596 10.70 -6.58 -33.58
CA ALA A 596 10.23 -5.53 -34.47
C ALA A 596 9.06 -6.04 -35.32
N VAL A 597 8.00 -5.25 -35.44
CA VAL A 597 6.82 -5.51 -36.26
C VAL A 597 6.81 -4.49 -37.40
N ALA A 598 6.61 -4.95 -38.63
CA ALA A 598 6.51 -4.06 -39.78
C ALA A 598 5.10 -3.46 -39.84
N MET A 599 4.98 -2.14 -39.59
CA MET A 599 3.69 -1.43 -39.61
C MET A 599 3.80 -0.12 -40.40
N ASP A 600 2.67 0.42 -40.83
CA ASP A 600 2.62 1.67 -41.57
C ASP A 600 2.73 2.89 -40.62
N LEU A 601 3.23 4.01 -41.14
CA LEU A 601 3.03 5.33 -40.50
C LEU A 601 1.96 6.16 -41.23
N TYR A 602 1.55 5.69 -42.40
CA TYR A 602 0.73 6.41 -43.38
C TYR A 602 -0.22 5.48 -44.13
N ALA A 603 -1.05 4.74 -43.40
CA ALA A 603 -2.12 3.92 -43.97
C ALA A 603 -3.40 4.73 -44.26
N ASP A 604 -4.31 4.18 -45.05
CA ASP A 604 -5.63 4.74 -45.32
C ASP A 604 -6.42 5.08 -44.03
N LYS A 605 -6.28 4.25 -42.99
CA LYS A 605 -6.89 4.43 -41.68
C LYS A 605 -5.82 4.55 -40.60
N ILE A 606 -6.01 5.45 -39.65
CA ILE A 606 -5.10 5.63 -38.51
C ILE A 606 -4.95 4.34 -37.70
N ALA A 607 -6.03 3.55 -37.59
CA ALA A 607 -6.04 2.24 -36.95
C ALA A 607 -5.00 1.24 -37.49
N ASN A 608 -4.58 1.41 -38.74
CA ASN A 608 -3.61 0.53 -39.41
C ASN A 608 -2.15 1.01 -39.24
N ASN A 609 -1.94 2.16 -38.60
CA ASN A 609 -0.60 2.70 -38.35
C ASN A 609 0.04 2.12 -37.09
N ALA A 610 1.34 2.34 -36.94
CA ALA A 610 2.06 2.13 -35.70
C ALA A 610 1.34 2.84 -34.52
N PRO A 611 1.14 2.19 -33.37
CA PRO A 611 0.39 2.80 -32.28
C PRO A 611 1.15 3.99 -31.66
N VAL A 612 0.40 5.00 -31.21
CA VAL A 612 0.97 6.07 -30.38
C VAL A 612 1.61 5.47 -29.13
N GLY A 613 2.79 5.97 -28.75
CA GLY A 613 3.57 5.43 -27.64
C GLY A 613 4.49 4.26 -28.00
N THR A 614 4.46 3.77 -29.24
CA THR A 614 5.46 2.82 -29.75
C THR A 614 6.65 3.53 -30.39
N CYS A 615 7.70 2.77 -30.72
CA CYS A 615 8.96 3.32 -31.15
C CYS A 615 9.48 2.71 -32.45
N LEU A 616 10.14 3.49 -33.29
CA LEU A 616 10.73 3.05 -34.55
C LEU A 616 12.17 2.61 -34.32
N GLN A 617 12.49 1.36 -34.65
CA GLN A 617 13.80 0.79 -34.41
C GLN A 617 14.90 1.57 -35.15
N THR A 618 14.66 1.96 -36.39
CA THR A 618 15.62 2.70 -37.22
C THR A 618 14.94 3.85 -37.96
N LYS A 619 15.75 4.76 -38.51
CA LYS A 619 15.28 5.84 -39.39
C LYS A 619 14.83 5.34 -40.77
N SER A 620 15.19 4.12 -41.15
CA SER A 620 14.97 3.59 -42.50
C SER A 620 13.48 3.61 -42.88
N GLY A 621 13.17 4.09 -44.08
CA GLY A 621 11.80 4.17 -44.61
C GLY A 621 11.04 5.47 -44.27
N VAL A 622 11.41 6.21 -43.22
CA VAL A 622 10.66 7.41 -42.78
C VAL A 622 10.80 8.60 -43.75
N ASP A 623 11.89 8.67 -44.51
CA ASP A 623 12.16 9.74 -45.49
C ASP A 623 11.71 9.39 -46.92
N ALA A 624 11.11 8.20 -47.15
CA ALA A 624 10.71 7.78 -48.47
C ALA A 624 9.43 8.49 -48.93
N LYS A 625 9.34 8.81 -50.23
CA LYS A 625 8.14 9.43 -50.84
C LYS A 625 6.90 8.56 -50.69
N THR A 626 7.08 7.24 -50.75
CA THR A 626 6.12 6.23 -50.32
C THR A 626 6.73 5.54 -49.12
N ILE A 627 6.22 5.80 -47.92
CA ILE A 627 6.80 5.25 -46.69
C ILE A 627 6.51 3.76 -46.67
N PRO A 628 7.52 2.88 -46.81
CA PRO A 628 7.30 1.46 -46.63
C PRO A 628 6.97 1.20 -45.16
N LYS A 629 6.42 0.01 -44.87
CA LYS A 629 6.27 -0.45 -43.48
C LYS A 629 7.59 -0.30 -42.73
N VAL A 630 7.53 0.36 -41.58
CA VAL A 630 8.67 0.63 -40.71
C VAL A 630 8.75 -0.42 -39.60
N ALA A 631 9.95 -0.66 -39.11
CA ALA A 631 10.19 -1.57 -38.00
C ALA A 631 9.80 -0.91 -36.67
N VAL A 632 8.62 -1.26 -36.14
CA VAL A 632 8.08 -0.79 -34.86
C VAL A 632 8.49 -1.73 -33.74
N VAL A 633 8.94 -1.19 -32.61
CA VAL A 633 9.37 -1.90 -31.41
C VAL A 633 8.78 -1.25 -30.15
N ARG A 634 8.78 -1.99 -29.04
CA ARG A 634 8.54 -1.40 -27.73
C ARG A 634 9.65 -0.40 -27.38
N CYS A 635 9.31 0.72 -26.76
CA CYS A 635 10.27 1.76 -26.40
C CYS A 635 11.30 1.32 -25.34
N SER A 636 11.11 0.16 -24.68
CA SER A 636 12.12 -0.45 -23.80
C SER A 636 13.34 -1.00 -24.55
N VAL A 637 13.26 -1.14 -25.88
CA VAL A 637 14.37 -1.57 -26.75
C VAL A 637 15.06 -0.34 -27.33
N LYS A 638 16.33 -0.47 -27.77
CA LYS A 638 17.01 0.61 -28.51
C LYS A 638 16.22 0.96 -29.77
N HIS A 639 15.88 2.23 -29.93
CA HIS A 639 15.07 2.75 -31.03
C HIS A 639 15.51 4.16 -31.42
N TRP A 640 15.16 4.59 -32.63
CA TRP A 640 15.52 5.90 -33.18
C TRP A 640 14.51 7.00 -32.82
N ALA A 641 13.20 6.70 -32.88
CA ALA A 641 12.14 7.68 -32.63
C ALA A 641 10.95 7.07 -31.90
N GLN A 642 10.14 7.90 -31.25
CA GLN A 642 8.84 7.53 -30.69
C GLN A 642 7.70 8.15 -31.48
N VAL A 643 6.60 7.41 -31.65
CA VAL A 643 5.34 7.89 -32.24
C VAL A 643 4.54 8.64 -31.18
N PHE A 644 4.28 9.93 -31.42
CA PHE A 644 3.55 10.80 -30.49
C PHE A 644 2.10 11.05 -30.88
N GLY A 645 1.74 10.90 -32.15
CA GLY A 645 0.35 11.14 -32.55
C GLY A 645 0.12 11.14 -34.05
N TYR A 646 -1.17 11.11 -34.38
CA TYR A 646 -1.70 11.21 -35.74
C TYR A 646 -2.75 12.33 -35.84
N PRO A 647 -2.40 13.61 -35.65
CA PRO A 647 -3.41 14.67 -35.63
C PRO A 647 -4.08 14.81 -36.99
N VAL A 648 -5.42 14.80 -36.97
CA VAL A 648 -6.25 15.03 -38.16
C VAL A 648 -6.09 16.49 -38.60
N LEU A 649 -5.68 16.68 -39.84
CA LEU A 649 -5.42 17.99 -40.42
C LEU A 649 -6.65 18.55 -41.14
N TYR A 650 -7.36 17.72 -41.89
CA TYR A 650 -8.52 18.13 -42.68
C TYR A 650 -9.60 17.05 -42.61
N LYS A 651 -10.86 17.47 -42.66
CA LYS A 651 -11.99 16.54 -42.75
C LYS A 651 -12.03 15.90 -44.14
N ALA A 652 -12.60 14.70 -44.19
CA ALA A 652 -12.88 14.03 -45.45
C ALA A 652 -13.73 14.94 -46.37
N GLY A 653 -13.32 15.04 -47.64
CA GLY A 653 -14.01 15.82 -48.67
C GLY A 653 -13.59 17.30 -48.80
N GLU A 654 -12.70 17.81 -47.94
CA GLU A 654 -12.11 19.14 -48.12
C GLU A 654 -11.24 19.20 -49.38
N LYS A 655 -11.07 20.38 -50.01
CA LYS A 655 -10.23 20.55 -51.20
C LYS A 655 -8.75 20.63 -50.82
N TRP A 656 -7.87 20.13 -51.69
CA TRP A 656 -6.42 20.19 -51.50
C TRP A 656 -5.92 21.65 -51.48
N PRO A 657 -5.30 22.13 -50.38
CA PRO A 657 -4.90 23.52 -50.23
C PRO A 657 -3.47 23.80 -50.72
N GLY A 658 -2.77 22.80 -51.27
CA GLY A 658 -1.36 22.88 -51.67
C GLY A 658 -0.39 22.37 -50.60
N ASP A 659 0.77 21.86 -51.03
CA ASP A 659 1.76 21.21 -50.16
C ASP A 659 2.23 22.12 -49.01
N ALA A 660 2.48 23.40 -49.30
CA ALA A 660 2.96 24.36 -48.31
C ALA A 660 1.96 24.56 -47.16
N ALA A 661 0.66 24.62 -47.49
CA ALA A 661 -0.40 24.79 -46.49
C ALA A 661 -0.56 23.53 -45.64
N VAL A 662 -0.52 22.35 -46.26
CA VAL A 662 -0.62 21.06 -45.55
C VAL A 662 0.58 20.86 -44.64
N TYR A 663 1.80 21.12 -45.11
CA TYR A 663 3.01 21.02 -44.30
C TYR A 663 3.00 21.98 -43.12
N ALA A 664 2.60 23.24 -43.32
CA ALA A 664 2.51 24.22 -42.25
C ALA A 664 1.51 23.78 -41.17
N LYS A 665 0.33 23.28 -41.57
CA LYS A 665 -0.69 22.77 -40.65
C LYS A 665 -0.23 21.52 -39.91
N ALA A 666 0.44 20.59 -40.61
CA ALA A 666 1.01 19.39 -40.01
C ALA A 666 2.06 19.73 -38.95
N ARG A 667 2.97 20.67 -39.27
CA ARG A 667 4.00 21.13 -38.34
C ARG A 667 3.40 21.73 -37.08
N HIS A 668 2.39 22.59 -37.22
CA HIS A 668 1.67 23.19 -36.09
C HIS A 668 0.96 22.13 -35.24
N ALA A 669 0.20 21.24 -35.87
CA ALA A 669 -0.54 20.20 -35.15
C ALA A 669 0.41 19.24 -34.38
N CYS A 670 1.56 18.89 -34.98
CA CYS A 670 2.56 18.09 -34.28
C CYS A 670 3.26 18.85 -33.14
N SER A 671 3.51 20.15 -33.27
CA SER A 671 4.06 20.94 -32.15
C SER A 671 3.08 21.07 -30.99
N ASP A 672 1.76 21.11 -31.26
CA ASP A 672 0.75 21.14 -30.21
C ASP A 672 0.61 19.79 -29.47
N THR A 673 0.91 18.70 -30.17
CA THR A 673 0.82 17.33 -29.62
C THR A 673 2.05 16.94 -28.80
N ILE A 674 3.22 17.47 -29.14
CA ILE A 674 4.51 17.05 -28.56
C ILE A 674 4.96 18.05 -27.48
N PRO A 675 5.20 17.62 -26.23
CA PRO A 675 5.75 18.49 -25.21
C PRO A 675 7.19 18.92 -25.55
N ALA A 676 7.64 20.05 -24.99
CA ALA A 676 9.02 20.49 -25.15
C ALA A 676 9.98 19.51 -24.45
N LEU A 677 10.82 18.83 -25.23
CA LEU A 677 11.73 17.80 -24.74
C LEU A 677 13.20 18.18 -25.02
N PRO A 678 13.98 18.60 -24.00
CA PRO A 678 15.38 18.98 -24.18
C PRO A 678 16.22 17.85 -24.77
N GLY A 679 17.00 18.16 -25.83
CA GLY A 679 17.84 17.18 -26.53
C GLY A 679 17.11 16.35 -27.60
N TYR A 680 15.83 16.62 -27.83
CA TYR A 680 15.00 15.96 -28.85
C TYR A 680 14.47 16.96 -29.88
N THR A 681 14.11 16.45 -31.05
CA THR A 681 13.51 17.20 -32.15
C THR A 681 12.38 16.41 -32.79
N THR A 682 11.48 17.13 -33.46
CA THR A 682 10.27 16.57 -34.05
C THR A 682 10.47 16.30 -35.53
N ARG A 683 10.07 15.11 -35.98
CA ARG A 683 9.93 14.76 -37.38
C ARG A 683 8.44 14.65 -37.72
N VAL A 684 8.02 15.43 -38.70
CA VAL A 684 6.64 15.51 -39.16
C VAL A 684 6.53 14.86 -40.53
N GLY A 685 5.55 13.97 -40.69
CA GLY A 685 5.10 13.50 -41.99
C GLY A 685 3.75 14.12 -42.34
N TRP A 686 3.49 14.32 -43.63
CA TRP A 686 2.22 14.81 -44.16
C TRP A 686 1.92 14.11 -45.50
N PRO A 687 0.64 13.90 -45.85
CA PRO A 687 0.27 13.27 -47.12
C PRO A 687 0.34 14.26 -48.28
N GLY A 688 0.52 13.74 -49.50
CA GLY A 688 0.50 14.53 -50.73
C GLY A 688 -0.92 14.69 -51.30
N ALA A 689 -1.01 15.40 -52.44
CA ALA A 689 -2.27 15.71 -53.11
C ALA A 689 -3.09 14.47 -53.51
N GLU A 690 -2.47 13.30 -53.64
CA GLU A 690 -3.13 12.04 -53.98
C GLU A 690 -4.14 11.57 -52.94
N TRP A 691 -3.95 11.93 -51.66
CA TRP A 691 -4.90 11.59 -50.59
C TRP A 691 -6.24 12.34 -50.70
N TRP A 692 -6.27 13.43 -51.45
CA TRP A 692 -7.50 14.21 -51.72
C TRP A 692 -8.31 13.67 -52.89
N LYS A 693 -7.84 12.59 -53.55
CA LYS A 693 -8.60 11.92 -54.62
C LYS A 693 -9.76 11.09 -54.08
N ASP A 694 -9.63 10.57 -52.85
CA ASP A 694 -10.72 9.86 -52.18
C ASP A 694 -11.45 10.82 -51.23
N PRO A 695 -12.71 11.17 -51.50
CA PRO A 695 -13.48 12.07 -50.65
C PRO A 695 -13.78 11.50 -49.25
N LYS A 696 -13.55 10.21 -49.01
CA LYS A 696 -13.72 9.55 -47.70
C LYS A 696 -12.41 9.48 -46.90
N GLN A 697 -11.27 9.78 -47.52
CA GLN A 697 -9.97 9.69 -46.87
C GLN A 697 -9.84 10.75 -45.77
N THR A 698 -9.50 10.30 -44.56
CA THR A 698 -9.14 11.21 -43.47
C THR A 698 -7.71 11.69 -43.69
N ILE A 699 -7.52 13.01 -43.64
CA ILE A 699 -6.20 13.60 -43.86
C ILE A 699 -5.55 13.90 -42.51
N TYR A 700 -4.41 13.28 -42.23
CA TYR A 700 -3.71 13.42 -40.95
C TYR A 700 -2.19 13.53 -41.11
N ALA A 701 -1.51 14.10 -40.12
CA ALA A 701 -0.04 14.07 -40.01
C ALA A 701 0.41 12.88 -39.17
N PHE A 702 1.65 12.39 -39.30
CA PHE A 702 2.29 11.65 -38.21
C PHE A 702 3.31 12.54 -37.50
N CYS A 703 3.43 12.36 -36.20
CA CYS A 703 4.36 13.11 -35.35
C CYS A 703 5.34 12.13 -34.67
N LEU A 704 6.62 12.24 -34.99
CA LEU A 704 7.69 11.47 -34.37
C LEU A 704 8.62 12.37 -33.56
N VAL A 705 9.18 11.85 -32.48
CA VAL A 705 10.24 12.53 -31.71
C VAL A 705 11.49 11.67 -31.69
N HIS A 706 12.63 12.27 -32.03
CA HIS A 706 13.94 11.61 -31.99
C HIS A 706 15.00 12.53 -31.40
N ARG A 707 16.15 11.97 -31.01
CA ARG A 707 17.27 12.77 -30.50
C ARG A 707 17.81 13.72 -31.56
N VAL A 708 18.24 14.91 -31.15
CA VAL A 708 18.87 15.91 -32.04
C VAL A 708 20.11 15.36 -32.71
N ASP A 709 20.88 14.51 -32.02
CA ASP A 709 22.08 13.86 -32.57
C ASP A 709 21.79 12.62 -33.44
N GLY A 710 20.51 12.27 -33.64
CA GLY A 710 20.07 11.15 -34.48
C GLY A 710 20.41 9.76 -33.92
N LYS A 711 21.01 9.66 -32.73
CA LYS A 711 21.37 8.37 -32.13
C LYS A 711 20.15 7.66 -31.55
N GLN A 712 20.21 6.33 -31.50
CA GLN A 712 19.21 5.52 -30.82
C GLN A 712 19.22 5.75 -29.30
N PHE A 713 18.08 5.55 -28.66
CA PHE A 713 17.90 5.62 -27.22
C PHE A 713 16.93 4.53 -26.72
N THR A 714 16.75 4.43 -25.41
CA THR A 714 15.85 3.47 -24.73
C THR A 714 14.96 4.22 -23.74
N GLY A 715 13.73 3.75 -23.54
CA GLY A 715 12.72 4.40 -22.71
C GLY A 715 11.76 5.25 -23.55
N GLY A 716 10.50 5.36 -23.11
CA GLY A 716 9.54 6.30 -23.68
C GLY A 716 9.78 7.74 -23.18
N LEU A 717 9.37 8.71 -23.98
CA LEU A 717 9.46 10.16 -23.76
C LEU A 717 8.13 10.78 -23.32
N GLY A 718 7.08 9.98 -23.17
CA GLY A 718 5.72 10.41 -22.84
C GLY A 718 5.09 9.58 -21.73
#